data_AF-A0A3N8JYX8-F1
#
_entry.id   AF-A0A3N8JYX8-F1
#
_cell.length_a   1.000
_cell.length_b   1.000
_cell.length_c   1.000
_cell.angle_alpha   90.00
_cell.angle_beta   90.00
_cell.angle_gamma   90.00
#
_symmetry.space_group_name_H-M   'P 1'
#
loop_
_entity.id
_entity.type
_entity.pdbx_description
1 polymer ?
#
loop_
_entity_poly.entity_id
_entity_poly.type
_entity_poly.pdbx_seq_one_letter_code
_entity_poly.pdbx_strand_id
1 'polypeptide(L)'
;MVTLYPAGPRDVPAGLTRASTAYRRNVWLAVAGLVLFILLYFALTAWFAFSAITGALRLALDGGSAGLPEWLSCGGSLFLAVFLAKALFFVRKDESTGRVELTRAQQPRLFAFLERIAEDAGAPPPNKVFVSARVNAAVFYDLSLLNLVRPSLKHLEIGLALVNMLNLTEFKAVCAHEFGHFAQRSMALGRWVYTAQQIAVHIVAQRDLLDRVLHRLSNVDVRISWIGWLLGLAVWALRSIIDMAFRLVVVAQRALSREMEMQADLVAVSLTGSDAIVHALHRLQIADDAWDRTLGLLRGEVANGRPPRDAFVVQLAFADRLGRIYNDPAYGQRPQVPADAADAFRVFDREIAQPPRMWATHPQNHEREENAKRTYLAAPVDERSAWLLFDDAPSLREHLTAALVGDTGHAPVDPDVSLRQLDEHFVQEHLGPQYRGIYMGFPATRHARSVQSLTERVTRVGPLDTDTLYAATIGHDLERLRKLDREHALLCSLRDGRYQAIDGVIRHRGRVLRRAELPGAIDAVDAERSIARGRLHAVLKAVRSAHLAAADTLSPAWRAYLEGLLSLLHYAEHTEANVRDAHAHLSLWRQRATAGGTITEHGIGHIVRAAEQLQRALAQVFHHAEDVRPGAPVLDALGIDTWPDALGYFALGEPVRSNIDDWLRAAGGWVKHAAGQLSALRRATLDELLRAEAIVAAAHAGSGAPATDAPPPAPSVPAAYDTLVVGTERVLHVDQPTFRERFGTASGVLPGIARAAVALGIVGSVLVFGWMQGRVTVSVYNGLARTVSATIDGRHVELQPGASADVTVHGGRDIRIVSATSDGEPIESFDAPLGFLHARFVYTVAAAAPLRLWTAAYGSAAAPPPHWLAPLRWQPASADYVFTRPPASIRTKDGGTTRTVLDAGNVVAPETLVRAAGGNAAAAMVLSHVRYDAPDSPYLRNWLDLARTTPGFDRALAARLAHFPDDASAVRISRTATASRLDNSVGK
;
A
#
# COMPACT_ATOMS: atom_id res chain seq x y z
N MET A 1 7.01 2.80 -54.73
CA MET A 1 6.51 3.08 -53.37
C MET A 1 7.70 3.18 -52.44
N VAL A 2 7.85 4.29 -51.70
CA VAL A 2 8.92 4.42 -50.70
C VAL A 2 8.60 3.51 -49.52
N THR A 3 9.50 2.58 -49.19
CA THR A 3 9.33 1.69 -48.04
C THR A 3 9.45 2.49 -46.73
N LEU A 4 8.40 2.48 -45.92
CA LEU A 4 8.35 3.13 -44.59
C LEU A 4 8.72 2.18 -43.45
N TYR A 5 9.12 0.95 -43.76
CA TYR A 5 9.53 -0.06 -42.79
C TYR A 5 11.07 -0.12 -42.72
N PRO A 6 11.70 0.36 -41.63
CA PRO A 6 13.15 0.30 -41.48
C PRO A 6 13.68 -1.14 -41.52
N ALA A 7 14.83 -1.34 -42.17
CA ALA A 7 15.47 -2.65 -42.23
C ALA A 7 15.99 -3.09 -40.85
N GLY A 8 15.88 -4.37 -40.55
CA GLY A 8 16.42 -4.97 -39.33
C GLY A 8 17.87 -5.46 -39.48
N PRO A 9 18.46 -6.01 -38.40
CA PRO A 9 19.76 -6.68 -38.45
C PRO A 9 19.73 -7.94 -39.33
N ARG A 10 20.84 -8.28 -39.98
CA ARG A 10 20.91 -9.40 -40.96
C ARG A 10 21.11 -10.79 -40.31
N ASP A 11 21.85 -10.87 -39.21
CA ASP A 11 22.28 -12.13 -38.59
C ASP A 11 21.79 -12.28 -37.14
N VAL A 12 20.48 -12.40 -36.94
CA VAL A 12 19.89 -12.55 -35.60
C VAL A 12 20.07 -13.99 -35.08
N PRO A 13 20.68 -14.22 -33.91
CA PRO A 13 20.80 -15.56 -33.34
C PRO A 13 19.42 -16.18 -33.01
N ALA A 14 19.16 -17.42 -33.45
CA ALA A 14 17.89 -18.15 -33.26
C ALA A 14 17.49 -18.41 -31.78
N GLY A 15 18.36 -18.06 -30.83
CA GLY A 15 18.12 -18.15 -29.38
C GLY A 15 17.97 -16.81 -28.67
N LEU A 16 18.13 -15.67 -29.36
CA LEU A 16 18.22 -14.35 -28.72
C LEU A 16 16.95 -14.02 -27.92
N THR A 17 15.78 -14.35 -28.46
CA THR A 17 14.46 -14.07 -27.87
C THR A 17 13.89 -15.26 -27.08
N ARG A 18 14.72 -16.24 -26.67
CA ARG A 18 14.26 -17.33 -25.77
C ARG A 18 14.20 -16.85 -24.32
N ALA A 19 13.11 -17.17 -23.63
CA ALA A 19 12.91 -16.81 -22.23
C ALA A 19 13.99 -17.44 -21.32
N SER A 20 14.58 -16.62 -20.44
CA SER A 20 15.60 -17.04 -19.48
C SER A 20 15.07 -18.04 -18.44
N THR A 21 15.97 -18.79 -17.78
CA THR A 21 15.61 -19.66 -16.66
C THR A 21 15.10 -18.86 -15.46
N ALA A 22 15.66 -17.67 -15.23
CA ALA A 22 15.23 -16.72 -14.21
C ALA A 22 13.79 -16.24 -14.47
N TYR A 23 13.45 -15.90 -15.72
CA TYR A 23 12.10 -15.56 -16.14
C TYR A 23 11.12 -16.70 -15.80
N ARG A 24 11.41 -17.95 -16.19
CA ARG A 24 10.53 -19.10 -15.91
C ARG A 24 10.30 -19.31 -14.41
N ARG A 25 11.36 -19.21 -13.61
CA ARG A 25 11.27 -19.31 -12.14
C ARG A 25 10.40 -18.20 -11.56
N ASN A 26 10.62 -16.94 -11.97
CA ASN A 26 9.89 -15.80 -11.45
C ASN A 26 8.41 -15.84 -11.86
N VAL A 27 8.09 -16.35 -13.06
CA VAL A 27 6.69 -16.64 -13.46
C VAL A 27 6.05 -17.62 -12.48
N TRP A 28 6.69 -18.75 -12.20
CA TRP A 28 6.14 -19.75 -11.28
C TRP A 28 5.98 -19.23 -9.85
N LEU A 29 6.95 -18.45 -9.34
CA LEU A 29 6.84 -17.81 -8.04
C LEU A 29 5.68 -16.81 -7.97
N ALA A 30 5.49 -16.01 -9.02
CA ALA A 30 4.39 -15.06 -9.09
C ALA A 30 3.02 -15.75 -9.22
N VAL A 31 2.93 -16.84 -10.01
CA VAL A 31 1.73 -17.70 -10.08
C VAL A 31 1.42 -18.32 -8.72
N ALA A 32 2.41 -18.95 -8.09
CA ALA A 32 2.24 -19.60 -6.80
C ALA A 32 1.82 -18.59 -5.71
N GLY A 33 2.45 -17.41 -5.67
CA GLY A 33 2.09 -16.34 -4.75
C GLY A 33 0.66 -15.84 -4.96
N LEU A 34 0.26 -15.63 -6.21
CA LEU A 34 -1.10 -15.19 -6.56
C LEU A 34 -2.15 -16.25 -6.21
N VAL A 35 -1.90 -17.52 -6.55
CA VAL A 35 -2.80 -18.63 -6.19
C VAL A 35 -2.92 -18.74 -4.68
N LEU A 36 -1.81 -18.66 -3.94
CA LEU A 36 -1.81 -18.64 -2.48
C LEU A 36 -2.63 -17.48 -1.92
N PHE A 37 -2.49 -16.28 -2.49
CA PHE A 37 -3.28 -15.11 -2.09
C PHE A 37 -4.78 -15.32 -2.32
N ILE A 38 -5.17 -15.82 -3.51
CA ILE A 38 -6.56 -16.11 -3.87
C ILE A 38 -7.14 -17.16 -2.92
N LEU A 39 -6.42 -18.28 -2.71
CA LEU A 39 -6.86 -19.34 -1.81
C LEU A 39 -7.00 -18.85 -0.37
N LEU A 40 -6.02 -18.10 0.13
CA LEU A 40 -6.07 -17.53 1.48
C LEU A 40 -7.27 -16.58 1.65
N TYR A 41 -7.51 -15.71 0.68
CA TYR A 41 -8.59 -14.74 0.72
C TYR A 41 -9.98 -15.41 0.67
N PHE A 42 -10.18 -16.36 -0.25
CA PHE A 42 -11.45 -17.09 -0.33
C PHE A 42 -11.64 -18.03 0.85
N ALA A 43 -10.59 -18.66 1.38
CA ALA A 43 -10.69 -19.50 2.57
C ALA A 43 -11.11 -18.68 3.80
N LEU A 44 -10.51 -17.51 4.02
CA LEU A 44 -10.92 -16.62 5.12
C LEU A 44 -12.36 -16.13 4.94
N THR A 45 -12.73 -15.71 3.73
CA THR A 45 -14.09 -15.22 3.44
C THR A 45 -15.13 -16.33 3.63
N ALA A 46 -14.88 -17.52 3.09
CA ALA A 46 -15.76 -18.68 3.23
C ALA A 46 -15.86 -19.12 4.69
N TRP A 47 -14.76 -19.10 5.45
CA TRP A 47 -14.76 -19.42 6.87
C TRP A 47 -15.66 -18.47 7.66
N PHE A 48 -15.48 -17.14 7.53
CA PHE A 48 -16.31 -16.18 8.26
C PHE A 48 -17.78 -16.24 7.84
N ALA A 49 -18.05 -16.45 6.54
CA ALA A 49 -19.42 -16.65 6.05
C ALA A 49 -20.05 -17.92 6.64
N PHE A 50 -19.32 -19.03 6.67
CA PHE A 50 -19.77 -20.28 7.28
C PHE A 50 -20.00 -20.12 8.79
N SER A 51 -19.09 -19.47 9.52
CA SER A 51 -19.27 -19.16 10.94
C SER A 51 -20.48 -18.27 11.21
N ALA A 52 -20.74 -17.28 10.34
CA ALA A 52 -21.92 -16.42 10.44
C ALA A 52 -23.23 -17.19 10.20
N ILE A 53 -23.29 -18.01 9.15
CA ILE A 53 -24.48 -18.82 8.80
C ILE A 53 -24.77 -19.84 9.91
N THR A 54 -23.75 -20.56 10.37
CA THR A 54 -23.90 -21.55 11.46
C THR A 54 -24.26 -20.88 12.79
N GLY A 55 -23.70 -19.72 13.10
CA GLY A 55 -24.08 -18.92 14.26
C GLY A 55 -25.54 -18.45 14.17
N ALA A 56 -25.97 -17.92 13.02
CA ALA A 56 -27.34 -17.47 12.80
C ALA A 56 -28.35 -18.61 12.92
N LEU A 57 -28.01 -19.79 12.38
CA LEU A 57 -28.84 -20.99 12.52
C LEU A 57 -29.01 -21.40 13.99
N ARG A 58 -27.93 -21.38 14.79
CA ARG A 58 -28.01 -21.65 16.23
C ARG A 58 -28.89 -20.64 16.96
N LEU A 59 -28.68 -19.35 16.70
CA LEU A 59 -29.49 -18.28 17.30
C LEU A 59 -30.99 -18.40 16.94
N ALA A 60 -31.30 -18.82 15.71
CA ALA A 60 -32.67 -19.02 15.26
C ALA A 60 -33.34 -20.24 15.93
N LEU A 61 -32.57 -21.30 16.22
CA LEU A 61 -33.08 -22.51 16.87
C LEU A 61 -33.15 -22.38 18.40
N ASP A 62 -32.26 -21.61 19.02
CA ASP A 62 -32.08 -21.49 20.47
C ASP A 62 -32.63 -20.19 21.10
N GLY A 63 -33.58 -19.53 20.42
CA GLY A 63 -33.98 -18.10 20.58
C GLY A 63 -34.31 -17.55 21.98
N GLY A 64 -34.22 -18.33 23.06
CA GLY A 64 -34.38 -17.88 24.45
C GLY A 64 -33.16 -18.04 25.38
N SER A 65 -32.11 -18.78 25.00
CA SER A 65 -30.96 -19.06 25.89
C SER A 65 -29.59 -18.72 25.30
N ALA A 66 -29.54 -18.11 24.12
CA ALA A 66 -28.29 -17.70 23.51
C ALA A 66 -27.58 -16.64 24.37
N GLY A 67 -26.37 -16.96 24.81
CA GLY A 67 -25.54 -16.05 25.58
C GLY A 67 -25.02 -14.88 24.72
N LEU A 68 -24.53 -13.86 25.42
CA LEU A 68 -23.83 -12.73 24.80
C LEU A 68 -22.66 -13.19 23.89
N PRO A 69 -21.86 -14.23 24.22
CA PRO A 69 -20.78 -14.71 23.35
C PRO A 69 -21.24 -15.22 21.97
N GLU A 70 -22.37 -15.96 21.91
CA GLU A 70 -22.92 -16.49 20.66
C GLU A 70 -23.37 -15.35 19.72
N TRP A 71 -24.06 -14.35 20.27
CA TRP A 71 -24.47 -13.16 19.54
C TRP A 71 -23.27 -12.35 19.01
N LEU A 72 -22.25 -12.12 19.85
CA LEU A 72 -21.04 -11.41 19.42
C LEU A 72 -20.28 -12.18 18.34
N SER A 73 -20.17 -13.50 18.46
CA SER A 73 -19.48 -14.32 17.46
C SER A 73 -20.22 -14.30 16.12
N CYS A 74 -21.54 -14.47 16.13
CA CYS A 74 -22.36 -14.42 14.92
C CYS A 74 -22.28 -13.04 14.24
N GLY A 75 -22.54 -11.97 15.01
CA GLY A 75 -22.49 -10.61 14.50
C GLY A 75 -21.10 -10.19 14.03
N GLY A 76 -20.06 -10.54 14.78
CA GLY A 76 -18.66 -10.30 14.41
C GLY A 76 -18.26 -11.04 13.14
N SER A 77 -18.60 -12.33 13.03
CA SER A 77 -18.32 -13.14 11.84
C SER A 77 -19.05 -12.63 10.60
N LEU A 78 -20.32 -12.24 10.76
CA LEU A 78 -21.11 -11.64 9.67
C LEU A 78 -20.48 -10.32 9.20
N PHE A 79 -20.10 -9.45 10.15
CA PHE A 79 -19.43 -8.19 9.82
C PHE A 79 -18.12 -8.42 9.05
N LEU A 80 -17.28 -9.34 9.52
CA LEU A 80 -16.01 -9.67 8.85
C LEU A 80 -16.22 -10.32 7.47
N ALA A 81 -17.23 -11.19 7.33
CA ALA A 81 -17.58 -11.79 6.04
C ALA A 81 -18.04 -10.73 5.03
N VAL A 82 -18.93 -9.81 5.42
CA VAL A 82 -19.37 -8.69 4.57
C VAL A 82 -18.20 -7.75 4.27
N PHE A 83 -17.33 -7.47 5.25
CA PHE A 83 -16.15 -6.64 5.07
C PHE A 83 -15.17 -7.21 4.03
N LEU A 84 -14.98 -8.53 4.00
CA LEU A 84 -14.19 -9.18 2.97
C LEU A 84 -14.93 -9.22 1.63
N ALA A 85 -16.16 -9.74 1.61
CA ALA A 85 -16.93 -9.98 0.39
C ALA A 85 -17.22 -8.72 -0.42
N LYS A 86 -17.41 -7.56 0.21
CA LYS A 86 -17.69 -6.29 -0.50
C LYS A 86 -16.63 -5.98 -1.57
N ALA A 87 -15.35 -6.31 -1.32
CA ALA A 87 -14.25 -5.95 -2.21
C ALA A 87 -14.34 -6.64 -3.58
N LEU A 88 -15.10 -7.74 -3.67
CA LEU A 88 -15.37 -8.45 -4.92
C LEU A 88 -16.33 -7.69 -5.84
N PHE A 89 -17.12 -6.74 -5.33
CA PHE A 89 -18.16 -6.04 -6.11
C PHE A 89 -17.78 -4.63 -6.58
N PHE A 90 -16.69 -4.04 -6.07
CA PHE A 90 -16.28 -2.66 -6.35
C PHE A 90 -15.13 -2.53 -7.36
N VAL A 91 -14.88 -3.55 -8.19
CA VAL A 91 -13.84 -3.47 -9.23
C VAL A 91 -14.24 -2.42 -10.26
N ARG A 92 -13.61 -1.24 -10.20
CA ARG A 92 -13.79 -0.15 -11.16
C ARG A 92 -13.40 -0.64 -12.56
N LYS A 93 -14.27 -0.37 -13.53
CA LYS A 93 -13.88 -0.37 -14.94
C LYS A 93 -12.93 0.80 -15.15
N ASP A 94 -11.81 0.54 -15.82
CA ASP A 94 -10.93 1.60 -16.27
C ASP A 94 -11.70 2.36 -17.37
N GLU A 95 -12.24 3.53 -17.04
CA GLU A 95 -12.87 4.39 -18.03
C GLU A 95 -11.77 4.90 -18.97
N SER A 96 -11.99 4.74 -20.28
CA SER A 96 -11.07 5.12 -21.37
C SER A 96 -10.91 6.64 -21.54
N THR A 97 -10.85 7.37 -20.43
CA THR A 97 -10.72 8.83 -20.42
C THR A 97 -9.40 9.24 -21.08
N GLY A 98 -9.49 10.00 -22.17
CA GLY A 98 -8.33 10.54 -22.91
C GLY A 98 -7.70 9.61 -23.94
N ARG A 99 -8.34 8.51 -24.34
CA ARG A 99 -7.90 7.62 -25.43
C ARG A 99 -8.84 7.70 -26.63
N VAL A 100 -8.28 7.79 -27.84
CA VAL A 100 -9.03 7.82 -29.10
C VAL A 100 -8.75 6.54 -29.87
N GLU A 101 -9.79 5.77 -30.22
CA GLU A 101 -9.66 4.54 -31.00
C GLU A 101 -9.36 4.87 -32.47
N LEU A 102 -8.30 4.28 -33.02
CA LEU A 102 -7.97 4.34 -34.43
C LEU A 102 -8.50 3.11 -35.17
N THR A 103 -9.02 3.32 -36.38
CA THR A 103 -9.45 2.24 -37.26
C THR A 103 -8.52 2.08 -38.47
N ARG A 104 -8.44 0.87 -39.02
CA ARG A 104 -7.64 0.58 -40.23
C ARG A 104 -8.04 1.44 -41.43
N ALA A 105 -9.31 1.83 -41.52
CA ALA A 105 -9.80 2.71 -42.59
C ALA A 105 -9.26 4.15 -42.46
N GLN A 106 -9.05 4.64 -41.23
CA GLN A 106 -8.52 5.97 -40.97
C GLN A 106 -7.00 6.03 -41.13
N GLN A 107 -6.29 4.96 -40.75
CA GLN A 107 -4.82 4.94 -40.63
C GLN A 107 -4.20 3.69 -41.30
N PRO A 108 -4.42 3.46 -42.60
CA PRO A 108 -3.98 2.23 -43.28
C PRO A 108 -2.46 2.00 -43.22
N ARG A 109 -1.65 3.05 -43.28
CA ARG A 109 -0.18 2.93 -43.27
C ARG A 109 0.34 2.48 -41.90
N LEU A 110 -0.21 3.03 -40.82
CA LEU A 110 0.11 2.63 -39.45
C LEU A 110 -0.26 1.17 -39.20
N PHE A 111 -1.47 0.75 -39.59
CA PHE A 111 -1.91 -0.64 -39.38
C PHE A 111 -1.05 -1.64 -40.15
N ALA A 112 -0.72 -1.36 -41.42
CA ALA A 112 0.20 -2.20 -42.20
C ALA A 112 1.59 -2.31 -41.56
N PHE A 113 2.10 -1.20 -41.00
CA PHE A 113 3.36 -1.19 -40.26
C PHE A 113 3.30 -2.03 -38.98
N LEU A 114 2.25 -1.90 -38.17
CA LEU A 114 2.07 -2.66 -36.92
C LEU A 114 1.87 -4.16 -37.19
N GLU A 115 1.11 -4.51 -38.22
CA GLU A 115 0.91 -5.91 -38.66
C GLU A 115 2.23 -6.54 -39.07
N ARG A 116 3.07 -5.80 -39.80
CA ARG A 116 4.40 -6.28 -40.17
C ARG A 116 5.30 -6.52 -38.97
N ILE A 117 5.25 -5.64 -37.96
CA ILE A 117 5.98 -5.87 -36.70
C ILE A 117 5.44 -7.10 -35.97
N ALA A 118 4.12 -7.28 -35.93
CA ALA A 118 3.51 -8.44 -35.29
C ALA A 118 3.96 -9.75 -35.94
N GLU A 119 4.00 -9.79 -37.28
CA GLU A 119 4.55 -10.91 -38.06
C GLU A 119 6.03 -11.17 -37.71
N ASP A 120 6.87 -10.15 -37.82
CA ASP A 120 8.33 -10.27 -37.59
C ASP A 120 8.65 -10.63 -36.12
N ALA A 121 7.85 -10.17 -35.16
CA ALA A 121 7.99 -10.47 -33.73
C ALA A 121 7.36 -11.82 -33.32
N GLY A 122 6.61 -12.49 -34.21
CA GLY A 122 5.86 -13.70 -33.88
C GLY A 122 4.75 -13.47 -32.85
N ALA A 123 4.17 -12.27 -32.84
CA ALA A 123 3.17 -11.81 -31.89
C ALA A 123 1.76 -11.76 -32.54
N PRO A 124 0.67 -11.98 -31.77
CA PRO A 124 -0.68 -11.76 -32.29
C PRO A 124 -0.92 -10.27 -32.58
N PRO A 125 -1.74 -9.93 -33.59
CA PRO A 125 -2.08 -8.55 -33.89
C PRO A 125 -2.91 -7.90 -32.75
N PRO A 126 -2.84 -6.57 -32.59
CA PRO A 126 -3.62 -5.87 -31.59
C PRO A 126 -5.11 -5.92 -31.96
N ASN A 127 -5.99 -6.08 -30.95
CA ASN A 127 -7.43 -6.09 -31.18
C ASN A 127 -7.97 -4.70 -31.53
N LYS A 128 -7.51 -3.68 -30.80
CA LYS A 128 -7.77 -2.26 -31.10
C LYS A 128 -6.49 -1.47 -30.87
N VAL A 129 -6.32 -0.40 -31.65
CA VAL A 129 -5.23 0.56 -31.51
C VAL A 129 -5.84 1.86 -31.03
N PHE A 130 -5.29 2.42 -29.95
CA PHE A 130 -5.68 3.69 -29.38
C PHE A 130 -4.53 4.67 -29.45
N VAL A 131 -4.84 5.95 -29.62
CA VAL A 131 -3.88 7.03 -29.42
C VAL A 131 -4.23 7.83 -28.18
N SER A 132 -3.18 8.35 -27.52
CA SER A 132 -3.29 9.26 -26.40
C SER A 132 -2.23 10.35 -26.51
N ALA A 133 -2.31 11.35 -25.65
CA ALA A 133 -1.32 12.42 -25.63
C ALA A 133 -0.10 12.12 -24.75
N ARG A 134 0.06 10.88 -24.26
CA ARG A 134 1.16 10.52 -23.36
C ARG A 134 2.47 10.40 -24.12
N VAL A 135 3.60 10.53 -23.43
CA VAL A 135 4.93 10.16 -23.94
C VAL A 135 5.16 8.68 -23.58
N ASN A 136 4.32 7.80 -24.13
CA ASN A 136 4.42 6.37 -23.85
C ASN A 136 3.79 5.53 -24.96
N ALA A 137 4.20 4.28 -25.08
CA ALA A 137 3.45 3.24 -25.78
C ALA A 137 3.17 2.12 -24.77
N ALA A 138 1.99 1.52 -24.81
CA ALA A 138 1.64 0.50 -23.83
C ALA A 138 0.65 -0.52 -24.35
N VAL A 139 0.87 -1.78 -24.00
CA VAL A 139 -0.14 -2.85 -24.14
C VAL A 139 -1.09 -2.84 -22.93
N PHE A 140 -2.39 -2.75 -23.18
CA PHE A 140 -3.42 -2.84 -22.12
C PHE A 140 -4.58 -3.78 -22.52
N TYR A 141 -5.50 -4.02 -21.58
CA TYR A 141 -6.64 -4.92 -21.75
C TYR A 141 -7.86 -4.39 -21.00
N ASP A 142 -9.06 -4.72 -21.49
CA ASP A 142 -10.28 -4.45 -20.75
C ASP A 142 -10.28 -5.20 -19.42
N LEU A 143 -10.60 -4.48 -18.35
CA LEU A 143 -10.62 -4.99 -16.99
C LEU A 143 -12.06 -5.37 -16.62
N SER A 144 -12.29 -6.66 -16.37
CA SER A 144 -13.56 -7.19 -15.89
C SER A 144 -13.32 -8.46 -15.07
N LEU A 145 -14.16 -8.70 -14.06
CA LEU A 145 -14.16 -9.97 -13.32
C LEU A 145 -14.47 -11.17 -14.22
N LEU A 146 -15.20 -10.95 -15.32
CA LEU A 146 -15.46 -12.01 -16.31
C LEU A 146 -14.16 -12.47 -17.02
N ASN A 147 -13.13 -11.62 -17.03
CA ASN A 147 -11.84 -11.90 -17.64
C ASN A 147 -10.94 -12.80 -16.76
N LEU A 148 -11.39 -13.19 -15.56
CA LEU A 148 -10.82 -14.29 -14.77
C LEU A 148 -11.11 -15.66 -15.43
N VAL A 149 -12.21 -15.77 -16.18
CA VAL A 149 -12.67 -17.02 -16.80
C VAL A 149 -12.56 -17.00 -18.33
N ARG A 150 -12.61 -15.81 -18.96
CA ARG A 150 -12.43 -15.63 -20.42
C ARG A 150 -11.19 -14.82 -20.78
N PRO A 151 -10.45 -15.15 -21.86
CA PRO A 151 -9.31 -14.35 -22.30
C PRO A 151 -9.75 -12.94 -22.72
N SER A 152 -9.16 -11.89 -22.11
CA SER A 152 -9.32 -10.52 -22.59
C SER A 152 -8.48 -10.28 -23.86
N LEU A 153 -9.01 -9.45 -24.75
CA LEU A 153 -8.33 -9.01 -25.96
C LEU A 153 -7.30 -7.93 -25.60
N LYS A 154 -6.11 -7.99 -26.22
CA LYS A 154 -5.02 -7.03 -25.99
C LYS A 154 -5.17 -5.83 -26.93
N HIS A 155 -5.07 -4.63 -26.38
CA HIS A 155 -5.10 -3.36 -27.10
C HIS A 155 -3.73 -2.70 -27.05
N LEU A 156 -3.41 -1.91 -28.07
CA LEU A 156 -2.18 -1.12 -28.14
C LEU A 156 -2.52 0.36 -27.96
N GLU A 157 -1.89 1.03 -27.02
CA GLU A 157 -1.91 2.49 -26.87
C GLU A 157 -0.62 3.07 -27.46
N ILE A 158 -0.75 4.07 -28.34
CA ILE A 158 0.36 4.83 -28.91
C ILE A 158 0.23 6.29 -28.51
N GLY A 159 1.14 6.75 -27.68
CA GLY A 159 1.23 8.15 -27.28
C GLY A 159 1.76 9.03 -28.40
N LEU A 160 1.00 10.03 -28.85
CA LEU A 160 1.45 10.92 -29.91
C LEU A 160 2.58 11.84 -29.49
N ALA A 161 2.69 12.18 -28.19
CA ALA A 161 3.80 13.00 -27.68
C ALA A 161 5.12 12.22 -27.72
N LEU A 162 5.06 10.88 -27.72
CA LEU A 162 6.19 10.01 -28.01
C LEU A 162 6.52 10.00 -29.50
N VAL A 163 5.53 9.72 -30.37
CA VAL A 163 5.69 9.71 -31.84
C VAL A 163 6.36 10.99 -32.33
N ASN A 164 5.97 12.12 -31.75
CA ASN A 164 6.47 13.44 -32.10
C ASN A 164 7.99 13.60 -31.93
N MET A 165 8.60 12.80 -31.06
CA MET A 165 10.02 12.91 -30.71
C MET A 165 10.89 11.79 -31.29
N LEU A 166 10.31 10.83 -32.01
CA LEU A 166 11.02 9.64 -32.52
C LEU A 166 11.15 9.63 -34.05
N ASN A 167 12.24 9.03 -34.53
CA ASN A 167 12.36 8.63 -35.94
C ASN A 167 11.71 7.25 -36.18
N LEU A 168 11.64 6.82 -37.45
CA LEU A 168 11.01 5.55 -37.83
C LEU A 168 11.66 4.33 -37.16
N THR A 169 12.98 4.34 -36.96
CA THR A 169 13.72 3.20 -36.38
C THR A 169 13.50 3.10 -34.88
N GLU A 170 13.54 4.22 -34.18
CA GLU A 170 13.22 4.34 -32.75
C GLU A 170 11.75 3.95 -32.51
N PHE A 171 10.82 4.43 -33.35
CA PHE A 171 9.40 4.08 -33.25
C PHE A 171 9.16 2.59 -33.52
N LYS A 172 9.84 2.01 -34.52
CA LYS A 172 9.83 0.57 -34.75
C LYS A 172 10.34 -0.19 -33.53
N ALA A 173 11.40 0.28 -32.88
CA ALA A 173 11.97 -0.36 -31.69
C ALA A 173 11.00 -0.34 -30.50
N VAL A 174 10.35 0.80 -30.24
CA VAL A 174 9.31 0.93 -29.22
C VAL A 174 8.13 0.00 -29.53
N CYS A 175 7.62 0.01 -30.76
CA CYS A 175 6.52 -0.88 -31.14
C CYS A 175 6.93 -2.36 -31.01
N ALA A 176 8.12 -2.73 -31.47
CA ALA A 176 8.64 -4.10 -31.35
C ALA A 176 8.80 -4.55 -29.90
N HIS A 177 9.19 -3.63 -28.99
CA HIS A 177 9.18 -3.87 -27.54
C HIS A 177 7.76 -4.18 -27.05
N GLU A 178 6.77 -3.34 -27.38
CA GLU A 178 5.36 -3.61 -27.02
C GLU A 178 4.87 -4.95 -27.59
N PHE A 179 5.21 -5.27 -28.84
CA PHE A 179 4.91 -6.57 -29.45
C PHE A 179 5.64 -7.75 -28.78
N GLY A 180 6.79 -7.51 -28.17
CA GLY A 180 7.43 -8.43 -27.23
C GLY A 180 6.50 -8.80 -26.07
N HIS A 181 5.76 -7.84 -25.51
CA HIS A 181 4.72 -8.14 -24.52
C HIS A 181 3.49 -8.83 -25.14
N PHE A 182 3.15 -8.58 -26.41
CA PHE A 182 2.09 -9.34 -27.10
C PHE A 182 2.42 -10.84 -27.22
N ALA A 183 3.66 -11.18 -27.58
CA ALA A 183 4.12 -12.57 -27.72
C ALA A 183 4.22 -13.32 -26.37
N GLN A 184 4.45 -12.61 -25.27
CA GLN A 184 4.60 -13.21 -23.95
C GLN A 184 3.27 -13.72 -23.37
N ARG A 185 3.17 -15.04 -23.12
CA ARG A 185 2.03 -15.66 -22.41
C ARG A 185 1.94 -15.22 -20.94
N SER A 186 3.05 -14.79 -20.33
CA SER A 186 3.10 -14.31 -18.94
C SER A 186 2.34 -13.01 -18.70
N MET A 187 2.03 -12.23 -19.74
CA MET A 187 1.16 -11.04 -19.65
C MET A 187 -0.20 -11.37 -19.05
N ALA A 188 -0.68 -12.61 -19.24
CA ALA A 188 -1.91 -13.06 -18.59
C ALA A 188 -1.82 -12.88 -17.07
N LEU A 189 -0.67 -13.17 -16.45
CA LEU A 189 -0.43 -13.08 -15.01
C LEU A 189 -0.55 -11.65 -14.47
N GLY A 190 -0.07 -10.66 -15.22
CA GLY A 190 -0.23 -9.24 -14.88
C GLY A 190 -1.69 -8.85 -14.67
N ARG A 191 -2.61 -9.43 -15.46
CA ARG A 191 -4.07 -9.23 -15.32
C ARG A 191 -4.59 -9.68 -13.97
N TRP A 192 -4.27 -10.91 -13.59
CA TRP A 192 -4.75 -11.49 -12.33
C TRP A 192 -4.16 -10.76 -11.12
N VAL A 193 -2.90 -10.34 -11.21
CA VAL A 193 -2.27 -9.52 -10.16
C VAL A 193 -2.95 -8.17 -10.05
N TYR A 194 -3.31 -7.52 -11.17
CA TYR A 194 -4.03 -6.26 -11.14
C TYR A 194 -5.43 -6.40 -10.50
N THR A 195 -6.17 -7.47 -10.82
CA THR A 195 -7.46 -7.74 -10.14
C THR A 195 -7.26 -7.97 -8.64
N ALA A 196 -6.24 -8.76 -8.25
CA ALA A 196 -5.87 -8.95 -6.85
C ALA A 196 -5.46 -7.64 -6.17
N GLN A 197 -4.79 -6.73 -6.89
CA GLN A 197 -4.42 -5.39 -6.43
C GLN A 197 -5.64 -4.54 -6.16
N GLN A 198 -6.62 -4.52 -7.06
CA GLN A 198 -7.86 -3.76 -6.85
C GLN A 198 -8.59 -4.25 -5.61
N ILE A 199 -8.66 -5.58 -5.40
CA ILE A 199 -9.25 -6.19 -4.20
C ILE A 199 -8.44 -5.77 -2.95
N ALA A 200 -7.12 -5.93 -2.97
CA ALA A 200 -6.26 -5.59 -1.84
C ALA A 200 -6.33 -4.09 -1.48
N VAL A 201 -6.30 -3.19 -2.47
CA VAL A 201 -6.40 -1.74 -2.28
C VAL A 201 -7.76 -1.34 -1.70
N HIS A 202 -8.87 -1.90 -2.20
CA HIS A 202 -10.19 -1.62 -1.64
C HIS A 202 -10.31 -2.08 -0.18
N ILE A 203 -9.68 -3.21 0.19
CA ILE A 203 -9.72 -3.70 1.57
C ILE A 203 -8.81 -2.89 2.50
N VAL A 204 -7.57 -2.62 2.05
CA VAL A 204 -6.52 -2.03 2.89
C VAL A 204 -6.61 -0.51 2.94
N ALA A 205 -6.83 0.16 1.79
CA ALA A 205 -6.68 1.61 1.66
C ALA A 205 -8.01 2.38 1.74
N GLN A 206 -9.13 1.81 1.28
CA GLN A 206 -10.42 2.50 1.35
C GLN A 206 -11.10 2.30 2.71
N ARG A 207 -11.43 3.42 3.36
CA ARG A 207 -12.24 3.46 4.57
C ARG A 207 -13.69 3.71 4.20
N ASP A 208 -14.52 2.73 4.49
CA ASP A 208 -15.88 2.71 3.95
C ASP A 208 -16.94 2.91 5.04
N LEU A 209 -18.20 2.76 4.65
CA LEU A 209 -19.36 2.76 5.55
C LEU A 209 -19.16 1.85 6.77
N LEU A 210 -18.59 0.65 6.60
CA LEU A 210 -18.34 -0.28 7.70
C LEU A 210 -17.30 0.25 8.71
N ASP A 211 -16.26 0.96 8.25
CA ASP A 211 -15.29 1.59 9.14
C ASP A 211 -15.92 2.75 9.91
N ARG A 212 -16.86 3.49 9.30
CA ARG A 212 -17.64 4.54 10.00
C ARG A 212 -18.55 3.95 11.06
N VAL A 213 -19.23 2.83 10.78
CA VAL A 213 -20.05 2.11 11.75
C VAL A 213 -19.20 1.62 12.92
N LEU A 214 -18.05 1.01 12.62
CA LEU A 214 -17.08 0.56 13.63
C LEU A 214 -16.58 1.71 14.52
N HIS A 215 -16.25 2.85 13.91
CA HIS A 215 -15.77 4.02 14.64
C HIS A 215 -16.86 4.63 15.53
N ARG A 216 -18.11 4.68 15.05
CA ARG A 216 -19.27 5.08 15.87
C ARG A 216 -19.41 4.12 17.05
N LEU A 217 -19.46 2.81 16.82
CA LEU A 217 -19.59 1.80 17.87
C LEU A 217 -18.48 1.91 18.93
N SER A 218 -17.27 2.25 18.51
CA SER A 218 -16.11 2.42 19.40
C SER A 218 -16.21 3.66 20.30
N ASN A 219 -17.09 4.61 20.00
CA ASN A 219 -17.19 5.94 20.64
C ASN A 219 -18.53 6.22 21.33
N VAL A 220 -19.47 5.27 21.40
CA VAL A 220 -20.79 5.50 22.03
C VAL A 220 -20.71 5.53 23.57
N ASP A 221 -20.33 4.42 24.19
CA ASP A 221 -20.29 4.23 25.65
C ASP A 221 -19.25 3.13 25.95
N VAL A 222 -18.42 3.30 26.98
CA VAL A 222 -17.36 2.37 27.39
C VAL A 222 -17.87 0.93 27.53
N ARG A 223 -19.14 0.74 27.93
CA ARG A 223 -19.77 -0.59 28.06
C ARG A 223 -19.93 -1.35 26.75
N ILE A 224 -19.97 -0.66 25.61
CA ILE A 224 -20.14 -1.22 24.26
C ILE A 224 -18.88 -1.01 23.40
N SER A 225 -18.12 0.06 23.68
CA SER A 225 -16.90 0.43 22.93
C SER A 225 -15.88 -0.70 22.82
N TRP A 226 -15.76 -1.56 23.83
CA TRP A 226 -14.84 -2.70 23.80
C TRP A 226 -15.15 -3.70 22.66
N ILE A 227 -16.42 -3.83 22.24
CA ILE A 227 -16.84 -4.64 21.08
C ILE A 227 -16.30 -4.01 19.80
N GLY A 228 -16.44 -2.68 19.68
CA GLY A 228 -15.86 -1.90 18.60
C GLY A 228 -14.33 -2.01 18.55
N TRP A 229 -13.65 -1.98 19.69
CA TRP A 229 -12.20 -2.15 19.77
C TRP A 229 -11.75 -3.55 19.34
N LEU A 230 -12.45 -4.60 19.78
CA LEU A 230 -12.18 -5.98 19.35
C LEU A 230 -12.38 -6.16 17.85
N LEU A 231 -13.50 -5.67 17.31
CA LEU A 231 -13.80 -5.77 15.89
C LEU A 231 -12.80 -4.95 15.06
N GLY A 232 -12.39 -3.78 15.56
CA GLY A 232 -11.36 -2.96 14.93
C GLY A 232 -9.99 -3.62 14.94
N LEU A 233 -9.64 -4.32 16.01
CA LEU A 233 -8.42 -5.13 16.08
C LEU A 233 -8.46 -6.29 15.08
N ALA A 234 -9.60 -6.97 14.93
CA ALA A 234 -9.78 -8.04 13.96
C ALA A 234 -9.68 -7.52 12.52
N VAL A 235 -10.34 -6.40 12.20
CA VAL A 235 -10.24 -5.73 10.89
C VAL A 235 -8.81 -5.29 10.60
N TRP A 236 -8.11 -4.71 11.59
CA TRP A 236 -6.70 -4.34 11.47
C TRP A 236 -5.80 -5.56 11.18
N ALA A 237 -6.06 -6.68 11.86
CA ALA A 237 -5.30 -7.92 11.66
C ALA A 237 -5.56 -8.50 10.25
N LEU A 238 -6.82 -8.55 9.80
CA LEU A 238 -7.19 -8.97 8.45
C LEU A 238 -6.53 -8.10 7.38
N ARG A 239 -6.60 -6.77 7.50
CA ARG A 239 -5.91 -5.82 6.61
C ARG A 239 -4.40 -6.07 6.60
N SER A 240 -3.80 -6.35 7.75
CA SER A 240 -2.36 -6.59 7.87
C SER A 240 -1.91 -7.89 7.21
N ILE A 241 -2.69 -8.97 7.33
CA ILE A 241 -2.42 -10.25 6.64
C ILE A 241 -2.60 -10.11 5.14
N ILE A 242 -3.68 -9.47 4.70
CA ILE A 242 -3.97 -9.25 3.27
C ILE A 242 -2.89 -8.36 2.64
N ASP A 243 -2.50 -7.26 3.30
CA ASP A 243 -1.41 -6.39 2.85
C ASP A 243 -0.07 -7.14 2.78
N MET A 244 0.25 -7.98 3.76
CA MET A 244 1.48 -8.80 3.73
C MET A 244 1.47 -9.82 2.58
N ALA A 245 0.39 -10.61 2.47
CA ALA A 245 0.25 -11.61 1.41
C ALA A 245 0.31 -10.94 0.03
N PHE A 246 -0.36 -9.81 -0.14
CA PHE A 246 -0.34 -9.05 -1.38
C PHE A 246 1.04 -8.45 -1.68
N ARG A 247 1.77 -7.93 -0.69
CA ARG A 247 3.16 -7.47 -0.89
C ARG A 247 4.07 -8.57 -1.42
N LEU A 248 3.89 -9.81 -0.95
CA LEU A 248 4.67 -10.95 -1.45
C LEU A 248 4.34 -11.24 -2.92
N VAL A 249 3.07 -11.14 -3.32
CA VAL A 249 2.64 -11.21 -4.74
C VAL A 249 3.26 -10.08 -5.55
N VAL A 250 3.22 -8.85 -5.06
CA VAL A 250 3.80 -7.67 -5.75
C VAL A 250 5.31 -7.80 -5.90
N VAL A 251 6.02 -8.34 -4.91
CA VAL A 251 7.47 -8.58 -5.01
C VAL A 251 7.77 -9.58 -6.14
N ALA A 252 7.04 -10.69 -6.19
CA ALA A 252 7.19 -11.70 -7.23
C ALA A 252 6.80 -11.16 -8.62
N GLN A 253 5.71 -10.39 -8.71
CA GLN A 253 5.24 -9.76 -9.94
C GLN A 253 6.20 -8.69 -10.44
N ARG A 254 6.79 -7.86 -9.58
CA ARG A 254 7.80 -6.88 -9.99
C ARG A 254 9.08 -7.53 -10.49
N ALA A 255 9.52 -8.63 -9.85
CA ALA A 255 10.64 -9.42 -10.35
C ALA A 255 10.35 -10.03 -11.72
N LEU A 256 9.12 -10.50 -11.96
CA LEU A 256 8.67 -10.95 -13.26
C LEU A 256 8.60 -9.80 -14.29
N SER A 257 8.04 -8.65 -13.91
CA SER A 257 7.91 -7.47 -14.78
C SER A 257 9.27 -7.05 -15.34
N ARG A 258 10.31 -7.05 -14.49
CA ARG A 258 11.68 -6.76 -14.93
C ARG A 258 12.17 -7.74 -15.99
N GLU A 259 11.97 -9.04 -15.80
CA GLU A 259 12.37 -10.04 -16.80
C GLU A 259 11.53 -9.93 -18.08
N MET A 260 10.25 -9.55 -17.99
CA MET A 260 9.38 -9.31 -19.14
C MET A 260 9.88 -8.14 -20.00
N GLU A 261 10.33 -7.05 -19.37
CA GLU A 261 10.92 -5.87 -20.02
C GLU A 261 12.23 -6.22 -20.71
N MET A 262 13.14 -6.93 -20.02
CA MET A 262 14.40 -7.40 -20.63
C MET A 262 14.14 -8.29 -21.84
N GLN A 263 13.12 -9.15 -21.76
CA GLN A 263 12.75 -10.02 -22.87
C GLN A 263 12.12 -9.25 -24.04
N ALA A 264 11.31 -8.23 -23.74
CA ALA A 264 10.73 -7.34 -24.75
C ALA A 264 11.81 -6.51 -25.46
N ASP A 265 12.82 -6.04 -24.72
CA ASP A 265 13.99 -5.37 -25.30
C ASP A 265 14.73 -6.29 -26.28
N LEU A 266 14.92 -7.57 -25.96
CA LEU A 266 15.56 -8.52 -26.90
C LEU A 266 14.72 -8.75 -28.16
N VAL A 267 13.39 -8.67 -28.08
CA VAL A 267 12.51 -8.69 -29.27
C VAL A 267 12.73 -7.43 -30.10
N ALA A 268 12.76 -6.25 -29.48
CA ALA A 268 13.09 -5.01 -30.19
C ALA A 268 14.45 -5.11 -30.88
N VAL A 269 15.49 -5.53 -30.16
CA VAL A 269 16.86 -5.72 -30.70
C VAL A 269 16.88 -6.68 -31.88
N SER A 270 16.11 -7.77 -31.85
CA SER A 270 16.03 -8.70 -32.98
C SER A 270 15.42 -8.09 -34.25
N LEU A 271 14.60 -7.04 -34.13
CA LEU A 271 13.91 -6.38 -35.26
C LEU A 271 14.58 -5.08 -35.70
N THR A 272 15.31 -4.40 -34.82
CA THR A 272 15.84 -3.04 -35.05
C THR A 272 17.31 -2.84 -34.68
N GLY A 273 17.99 -3.85 -34.16
CA GLY A 273 19.37 -3.74 -33.67
C GLY A 273 19.48 -3.19 -32.25
N SER A 274 20.69 -3.26 -31.68
CA SER A 274 20.94 -2.96 -30.26
C SER A 274 20.79 -1.47 -29.92
N ASP A 275 21.14 -0.56 -30.83
CA ASP A 275 21.20 0.88 -30.52
C ASP A 275 19.83 1.56 -30.59
N ALA A 276 18.91 1.06 -31.42
CA ALA A 276 17.61 1.71 -31.66
C ALA A 276 16.77 1.85 -30.39
N ILE A 277 16.69 0.80 -29.57
CA ILE A 277 15.95 0.84 -28.29
C ILE A 277 16.67 1.72 -27.26
N VAL A 278 18.01 1.76 -27.26
CA VAL A 278 18.81 2.59 -26.36
C VAL A 278 18.62 4.08 -26.69
N HIS A 279 18.66 4.43 -27.98
CA HIS A 279 18.39 5.78 -28.45
C HIS A 279 16.95 6.21 -28.18
N ALA A 280 15.98 5.33 -28.38
CA ALA A 280 14.61 5.58 -27.99
C ALA A 280 14.51 5.91 -26.49
N LEU A 281 15.07 5.07 -25.60
CA LEU A 281 15.07 5.31 -24.15
C LEU A 281 15.72 6.64 -23.75
N HIS A 282 16.77 7.06 -24.45
CA HIS A 282 17.40 8.36 -24.24
C HIS A 282 16.48 9.50 -24.67
N ARG A 283 15.83 9.38 -25.84
CA ARG A 283 14.87 10.37 -26.37
C ARG A 283 13.60 10.48 -25.52
N LEU A 284 13.13 9.40 -24.90
CA LEU A 284 11.99 9.43 -23.99
C LEU A 284 12.18 10.42 -22.83
N GLN A 285 13.39 10.52 -22.26
CA GLN A 285 13.67 11.44 -21.16
C GLN A 285 13.49 12.92 -21.55
N ILE A 286 13.94 13.26 -22.76
CA ILE A 286 13.78 14.62 -23.33
C ILE A 286 12.32 14.87 -23.70
N ALA A 287 11.65 13.86 -24.26
CA ALA A 287 10.25 13.95 -24.65
C ALA A 287 9.32 14.16 -23.45
N ASP A 288 9.58 13.48 -22.32
CA ASP A 288 8.85 13.65 -21.05
C ASP A 288 9.03 15.07 -20.50
N ASP A 289 10.27 15.58 -20.38
CA ASP A 289 10.53 16.93 -19.86
C ASP A 289 9.88 18.02 -20.74
N ALA A 290 10.00 17.89 -22.07
CA ALA A 290 9.36 18.81 -23.01
C ALA A 290 7.82 18.76 -22.92
N TRP A 291 7.24 17.56 -22.75
CA TRP A 291 5.80 17.39 -22.65
C TRP A 291 5.24 17.92 -21.33
N ASP A 292 5.90 17.68 -20.19
CA ASP A 292 5.48 18.21 -18.89
C ASP A 292 5.44 19.75 -18.88
N ARG A 293 6.43 20.39 -19.51
CA ARG A 293 6.46 21.85 -19.71
C ARG A 293 5.35 22.31 -20.64
N THR A 294 5.10 21.57 -21.73
CA THR A 294 4.00 21.83 -22.66
C THR A 294 2.66 21.80 -21.94
N LEU A 295 2.39 20.79 -21.10
CA LEU A 295 1.17 20.72 -20.28
C LEU A 295 1.09 21.86 -19.25
N GLY A 296 2.22 22.31 -18.72
CA GLY A 296 2.32 23.51 -17.89
C GLY A 296 1.84 24.76 -18.62
N LEU A 297 2.37 25.01 -19.81
CA LEU A 297 1.98 26.13 -20.67
C LEU A 297 0.51 26.01 -21.09
N LEU A 298 0.08 24.82 -21.54
CA LEU A 298 -1.31 24.58 -21.97
C LEU A 298 -2.31 24.99 -20.90
N ARG A 299 -2.07 24.60 -19.64
CA ARG A 299 -2.94 24.98 -18.52
C ARG A 299 -2.95 26.49 -18.27
N GLY A 300 -1.82 27.16 -18.46
CA GLY A 300 -1.72 28.62 -18.36
C GLY A 300 -2.50 29.31 -19.47
N GLU A 301 -2.30 28.91 -20.72
CA GLU A 301 -2.96 29.51 -21.88
C GLU A 301 -4.47 29.25 -21.90
N VAL A 302 -4.92 28.07 -21.46
CA VAL A 302 -6.34 27.78 -21.26
C VAL A 302 -6.95 28.69 -20.21
N ALA A 303 -6.26 28.92 -19.08
CA ALA A 303 -6.71 29.85 -18.05
C ALA A 303 -6.77 31.30 -18.55
N ASN A 304 -5.92 31.66 -19.51
CA ASN A 304 -5.90 32.97 -20.17
C ASN A 304 -6.92 33.10 -21.33
N GLY A 305 -7.76 32.08 -21.57
CA GLY A 305 -8.75 32.11 -22.66
C GLY A 305 -8.15 31.94 -24.06
N ARG A 306 -6.92 31.41 -24.17
CA ARG A 306 -6.15 31.28 -25.42
C ARG A 306 -5.73 29.81 -25.66
N PRO A 307 -6.66 28.84 -25.72
CA PRO A 307 -6.30 27.43 -25.84
C PRO A 307 -5.51 27.16 -27.14
N PRO A 308 -4.31 26.53 -27.09
CA PRO A 308 -3.55 26.18 -28.30
C PRO A 308 -4.30 25.18 -29.19
N ARG A 309 -4.21 25.33 -30.52
CA ARG A 309 -4.77 24.36 -31.48
C ARG A 309 -3.99 23.04 -31.52
N ASP A 310 -2.66 23.12 -31.44
CA ASP A 310 -1.77 21.95 -31.53
C ASP A 310 -0.68 21.99 -30.45
N ALA A 311 -0.84 21.18 -29.40
CA ALA A 311 0.13 21.07 -28.31
C ALA A 311 1.46 20.42 -28.73
N PHE A 312 1.48 19.63 -29.80
CA PHE A 312 2.65 18.86 -30.21
C PHE A 312 3.67 19.73 -30.94
N VAL A 313 3.22 20.80 -31.61
CA VAL A 313 4.10 21.84 -32.16
C VAL A 313 4.83 22.56 -31.03
N VAL A 314 4.11 22.87 -29.94
CA VAL A 314 4.68 23.49 -28.73
C VAL A 314 5.72 22.57 -28.06
N GLN A 315 5.44 21.26 -27.98
CA GLN A 315 6.38 20.27 -27.44
C GLN A 315 7.73 20.26 -28.18
N LEU A 316 7.71 20.24 -29.52
CA LEU A 316 8.93 20.27 -30.32
C LEU A 316 9.71 21.57 -30.09
N ALA A 317 9.01 22.70 -30.07
CA ALA A 317 9.63 23.99 -29.82
C ALA A 317 10.26 24.08 -28.42
N PHE A 318 9.64 23.50 -27.38
CA PHE A 318 10.26 23.41 -26.05
C PHE A 318 11.58 22.64 -26.07
N ALA A 319 11.62 21.48 -26.74
CA ALA A 319 12.84 20.67 -26.84
C ALA A 319 13.98 21.44 -27.52
N ASP A 320 13.69 22.15 -28.61
CA ASP A 320 14.67 22.97 -29.35
C ASP A 320 15.12 24.23 -28.58
N ARG A 321 14.21 24.86 -27.82
CA ARG A 321 14.52 26.06 -27.03
C ARG A 321 15.38 25.72 -25.80
N LEU A 322 15.14 24.59 -25.14
CA LEU A 322 15.93 24.15 -24.00
C LEU A 322 17.40 23.92 -24.37
N GLY A 323 17.69 23.36 -25.54
CA GLY A 323 19.08 23.18 -25.99
C GLY A 323 19.83 24.51 -26.18
N ARG A 324 19.12 25.56 -26.64
CA ARG A 324 19.69 26.91 -26.78
C ARG A 324 19.98 27.58 -25.43
N ILE A 325 19.09 27.43 -24.45
CA ILE A 325 19.25 28.04 -23.12
C ILE A 325 20.42 27.41 -22.35
N TYR A 326 20.57 26.10 -22.44
CA TYR A 326 21.72 25.41 -21.82
C TYR A 326 23.03 25.66 -22.57
N ASN A 327 22.99 26.33 -23.73
CA ASN A 327 24.13 26.54 -24.63
C ASN A 327 24.90 25.23 -24.87
N ASP A 328 24.14 24.13 -24.98
CA ASP A 328 24.64 22.78 -25.21
C ASP A 328 24.11 22.32 -26.57
N PRO A 329 24.94 22.37 -27.63
CA PRO A 329 24.53 21.93 -28.96
C PRO A 329 24.10 20.46 -28.98
N ALA A 330 24.62 19.63 -28.06
CA ALA A 330 24.31 18.21 -27.99
C ALA A 330 22.99 17.93 -27.25
N TYR A 331 22.39 18.91 -26.58
CA TYR A 331 21.13 18.73 -25.88
C TYR A 331 20.01 18.39 -26.87
N GLY A 332 19.32 17.27 -26.63
CA GLY A 332 18.31 16.77 -27.54
C GLY A 332 18.85 15.98 -28.73
N GLN A 333 20.16 15.97 -29.00
CA GLN A 333 20.72 15.19 -30.10
C GLN A 333 20.74 13.69 -29.80
N ARG A 334 20.72 12.89 -30.87
CA ARG A 334 20.86 11.42 -30.77
C ARG A 334 22.31 11.08 -30.40
N PRO A 335 22.54 10.13 -29.48
CA PRO A 335 23.89 9.63 -29.20
C PRO A 335 24.56 9.16 -30.50
N GLN A 336 25.79 9.59 -30.73
CA GLN A 336 26.57 9.20 -31.90
C GLN A 336 27.38 7.95 -31.54
N VAL A 337 27.02 6.81 -32.13
CA VAL A 337 27.70 5.54 -31.88
C VAL A 337 29.04 5.51 -32.64
N PRO A 338 30.19 5.32 -31.96
CA PRO A 338 31.49 5.22 -32.64
C PRO A 338 31.55 3.97 -33.54
N ALA A 339 32.04 4.13 -34.77
CA ALA A 339 32.12 3.02 -35.74
C ALA A 339 33.02 1.86 -35.25
N ASP A 340 34.12 2.17 -34.55
CA ASP A 340 35.14 1.19 -34.15
C ASP A 340 34.88 0.55 -32.77
N ALA A 341 33.87 1.01 -32.02
CA ALA A 341 33.61 0.58 -30.63
C ALA A 341 32.11 0.56 -30.26
N ALA A 342 31.26 0.26 -31.24
CA ALA A 342 29.81 0.31 -31.08
C ALA A 342 29.27 -0.65 -29.98
N ASP A 343 29.89 -1.82 -29.84
CA ASP A 343 29.55 -2.84 -28.85
C ASP A 343 29.91 -2.42 -27.40
N ALA A 344 30.98 -1.66 -27.23
CA ALA A 344 31.44 -1.12 -25.94
C ALA A 344 30.82 0.23 -25.58
N PHE A 345 30.27 0.97 -26.55
CA PHE A 345 29.65 2.27 -26.32
C PHE A 345 28.45 2.17 -25.37
N ARG A 346 28.41 3.01 -24.33
CA ARG A 346 27.32 3.08 -23.34
C ARG A 346 26.78 4.50 -23.25
N VAL A 347 25.45 4.62 -23.26
CA VAL A 347 24.73 5.89 -23.14
C VAL A 347 24.36 6.17 -21.69
N PHE A 348 24.05 5.13 -20.91
CA PHE A 348 23.58 5.28 -19.52
C PHE A 348 24.63 4.89 -18.49
N ASP A 349 24.89 5.79 -17.54
CA ASP A 349 25.74 5.51 -16.38
C ASP A 349 25.06 4.57 -15.37
N ARG A 350 25.87 3.72 -14.71
CA ARG A 350 25.42 2.90 -13.58
C ARG A 350 25.23 3.76 -12.33
N GLU A 351 24.00 3.81 -11.81
CA GLU A 351 23.69 4.57 -10.60
C GLU A 351 24.21 3.87 -9.32
N ILE A 352 24.56 4.65 -8.29
CA ILE A 352 25.04 4.11 -6.99
C ILE A 352 23.91 3.45 -6.19
N ALA A 353 22.69 3.95 -6.36
CA ALA A 353 21.51 3.55 -5.63
C ALA A 353 20.32 3.48 -6.56
N GLN A 354 19.36 2.64 -6.24
CA GLN A 354 18.10 2.57 -6.94
C GLN A 354 16.95 2.44 -5.95
N PRO A 355 15.73 2.86 -6.32
CA PRO A 355 14.55 2.44 -5.59
C PRO A 355 14.62 0.93 -5.37
N PRO A 356 14.19 0.40 -4.21
CA PRO A 356 14.14 -1.03 -3.96
C PRO A 356 13.52 -1.74 -5.15
N ARG A 357 13.98 -2.94 -5.49
CA ARG A 357 13.44 -3.66 -6.67
C ARG A 357 11.93 -3.89 -6.59
N MET A 358 11.40 -3.94 -5.36
CA MET A 358 9.96 -3.97 -5.09
C MET A 358 9.26 -2.60 -5.24
N TRP A 359 9.99 -1.50 -5.38
CA TRP A 359 9.68 -0.10 -5.74
C TRP A 359 9.51 0.18 -7.24
N ALA A 360 10.47 -0.32 -8.02
CA ALA A 360 10.63 0.01 -9.43
C ALA A 360 9.52 -0.61 -10.30
N THR A 361 8.94 0.18 -11.21
CA THR A 361 7.95 -0.28 -12.19
C THR A 361 8.62 -0.82 -13.46
N HIS A 362 9.80 -0.30 -13.82
CA HIS A 362 10.64 -0.77 -14.92
C HIS A 362 12.09 -0.99 -14.44
N PRO A 363 12.88 -1.83 -15.12
CA PRO A 363 14.34 -1.88 -14.93
C PRO A 363 14.99 -0.53 -15.25
N GLN A 364 16.19 -0.32 -14.71
CA GLN A 364 16.98 0.88 -15.00
C GLN A 364 17.48 0.88 -16.46
N ASN A 365 17.62 2.06 -17.05
CA ASN A 365 18.04 2.19 -18.45
C ASN A 365 19.43 1.56 -18.72
N HIS A 366 20.37 1.64 -17.77
CA HIS A 366 21.67 0.97 -17.93
C HIS A 366 21.56 -0.57 -17.90
N GLU A 367 20.67 -1.14 -17.08
CA GLU A 367 20.42 -2.60 -17.07
C GLU A 367 19.81 -3.04 -18.41
N ARG A 368 18.92 -2.23 -18.98
CA ARG A 368 18.30 -2.46 -20.28
C ARG A 368 19.30 -2.35 -21.43
N GLU A 369 20.16 -1.32 -21.41
CA GLU A 369 21.25 -1.16 -22.38
C GLU A 369 22.23 -2.34 -22.31
N GLU A 370 22.63 -2.78 -21.12
CA GLU A 370 23.48 -3.95 -20.95
C GLU A 370 22.84 -5.22 -21.52
N ASN A 371 21.54 -5.41 -21.30
CA ASN A 371 20.81 -6.53 -21.87
C ASN A 371 20.71 -6.44 -23.41
N ALA A 372 20.42 -5.25 -23.95
CA ALA A 372 20.32 -5.00 -25.39
C ALA A 372 21.65 -5.15 -26.14
N LYS A 373 22.77 -4.80 -25.49
CA LYS A 373 24.13 -4.86 -26.04
C LYS A 373 24.93 -6.10 -25.62
N ARG A 374 24.34 -7.01 -24.81
CA ARG A 374 25.00 -8.27 -24.40
C ARG A 374 25.45 -9.11 -25.60
N THR A 375 24.63 -9.11 -26.65
CA THR A 375 24.97 -9.63 -27.98
C THR A 375 24.66 -8.52 -28.95
N TYR A 376 25.69 -7.73 -29.29
CA TYR A 376 25.52 -6.54 -30.10
C TYR A 376 25.09 -6.89 -31.53
N LEU A 377 24.00 -6.28 -31.99
CA LEU A 377 23.48 -6.41 -33.35
C LEU A 377 23.39 -5.03 -34.01
N ALA A 378 24.19 -4.80 -35.04
CA ALA A 378 24.13 -3.58 -35.83
C ALA A 378 22.95 -3.62 -36.82
N ALA A 379 22.27 -2.48 -36.97
CA ALA A 379 21.21 -2.28 -37.96
C ALA A 379 21.25 -0.84 -38.50
N PRO A 380 20.83 -0.61 -39.75
CA PRO A 380 20.78 0.73 -40.32
C PRO A 380 19.68 1.57 -39.63
N VAL A 381 19.99 2.85 -39.41
CA VAL A 381 19.03 3.80 -38.82
C VAL A 381 18.34 4.61 -39.93
N ASP A 382 17.01 4.61 -39.87
CA ASP A 382 16.13 5.48 -40.64
C ASP A 382 15.73 6.70 -39.81
N GLU A 383 16.35 7.84 -40.10
CA GLU A 383 16.21 9.11 -39.39
C GLU A 383 14.92 9.89 -39.71
N ARG A 384 14.12 9.42 -40.67
CA ARG A 384 12.87 10.11 -41.03
C ARG A 384 11.88 10.07 -39.87
N SER A 385 11.01 11.08 -39.79
CA SER A 385 10.01 11.20 -38.71
C SER A 385 9.03 10.03 -38.69
N ALA A 386 8.68 9.56 -37.48
CA ALA A 386 7.63 8.57 -37.28
C ALA A 386 6.24 9.04 -37.75
N TRP A 387 6.01 10.36 -37.87
CA TRP A 387 4.77 10.92 -38.41
C TRP A 387 4.46 10.46 -39.84
N LEU A 388 5.44 9.99 -40.61
CA LEU A 388 5.20 9.43 -41.94
C LEU A 388 4.29 8.18 -41.95
N LEU A 389 4.09 7.54 -40.79
CA LEU A 389 3.20 6.39 -40.62
C LEU A 389 1.74 6.78 -40.37
N PHE A 390 1.48 8.05 -40.03
CA PHE A 390 0.15 8.55 -39.69
C PHE A 390 -0.41 9.36 -40.87
N ASP A 391 -1.58 8.94 -41.35
CA ASP A 391 -2.35 9.64 -42.35
C ASP A 391 -3.06 10.84 -41.68
N ASP A 392 -2.96 12.02 -42.27
CA ASP A 392 -3.49 13.28 -41.70
C ASP A 392 -3.08 13.54 -40.23
N ALA A 393 -1.77 13.43 -39.96
CA ALA A 393 -1.19 13.69 -38.65
C ALA A 393 -1.63 15.03 -38.01
N PRO A 394 -1.74 16.17 -38.73
CA PRO A 394 -2.19 17.43 -38.15
C PRO A 394 -3.56 17.32 -37.48
N SER A 395 -4.58 16.80 -38.18
CA SER A 395 -5.94 16.67 -37.63
C SER A 395 -5.97 15.78 -36.38
N LEU A 396 -5.15 14.72 -36.34
CA LEU A 396 -5.07 13.84 -35.19
C LEU A 396 -4.46 14.54 -33.95
N ARG A 397 -3.44 15.38 -34.16
CA ARG A 397 -2.80 16.20 -33.12
C ARG A 397 -3.75 17.25 -32.57
N GLU A 398 -4.49 17.93 -33.44
CA GLU A 398 -5.49 18.92 -33.04
C GLU A 398 -6.63 18.27 -32.24
N HIS A 399 -7.13 17.12 -32.68
CA HIS A 399 -8.18 16.38 -31.98
C HIS A 399 -7.77 15.97 -30.56
N LEU A 400 -6.55 15.44 -30.38
CA LEU A 400 -6.06 15.12 -29.04
C LEU A 400 -5.78 16.37 -28.20
N THR A 401 -5.32 17.47 -28.80
CA THR A 401 -5.14 18.74 -28.10
C THR A 401 -6.48 19.25 -27.57
N ALA A 402 -7.54 19.20 -28.38
CA ALA A 402 -8.90 19.55 -27.93
C ALA A 402 -9.39 18.64 -26.80
N ALA A 403 -9.13 17.33 -26.88
CA ALA A 403 -9.51 16.38 -25.82
C ALA A 403 -8.74 16.62 -24.50
N LEU A 404 -7.50 17.07 -24.55
CA LEU A 404 -6.70 17.45 -23.37
C LEU A 404 -7.19 18.73 -22.71
N VAL A 405 -7.49 19.74 -23.53
CA VAL A 405 -7.92 21.06 -23.09
C VAL A 405 -9.35 21.02 -22.53
N GLY A 406 -10.19 20.15 -23.08
CA GLY A 406 -11.62 20.07 -22.75
C GLY A 406 -12.41 21.21 -23.37
N ASP A 407 -13.69 21.33 -22.98
CA ASP A 407 -14.51 22.46 -23.38
C ASP A 407 -14.15 23.70 -22.56
N THR A 408 -13.54 24.67 -23.22
CA THR A 408 -13.11 25.94 -22.61
C THR A 408 -14.04 27.09 -22.95
N GLY A 409 -14.97 26.92 -23.89
CA GLY A 409 -15.75 28.03 -24.48
C GLY A 409 -14.94 29.04 -25.30
N HIS A 410 -13.65 28.83 -25.52
CA HIS A 410 -12.76 29.73 -26.28
C HIS A 410 -12.30 29.08 -27.59
N ALA A 411 -12.14 29.88 -28.65
CA ALA A 411 -11.67 29.39 -29.94
C ALA A 411 -10.18 29.00 -29.87
N PRO A 412 -9.77 27.87 -30.50
CA PRO A 412 -8.38 27.44 -30.50
C PRO A 412 -7.49 28.39 -31.31
N VAL A 413 -6.37 28.75 -30.69
CA VAL A 413 -5.36 29.67 -31.21
C VAL A 413 -4.43 28.95 -32.19
N ASP A 414 -4.10 29.63 -33.29
CA ASP A 414 -3.23 29.08 -34.35
C ASP A 414 -1.82 28.72 -33.82
N PRO A 415 -1.20 27.61 -34.28
CA PRO A 415 0.13 27.19 -33.83
C PRO A 415 1.20 28.29 -33.91
N ASP A 416 1.19 29.15 -34.94
CA ASP A 416 2.18 30.23 -35.09
C ASP A 416 2.03 31.30 -34.01
N VAL A 417 0.82 31.51 -33.50
CA VAL A 417 0.57 32.41 -32.37
C VAL A 417 1.03 31.76 -31.07
N SER A 418 0.71 30.48 -30.86
CA SER A 418 1.16 29.72 -29.69
C SER A 418 2.69 29.63 -29.60
N LEU A 419 3.38 29.50 -30.74
CA LEU A 419 4.84 29.53 -30.81
C LEU A 419 5.41 30.91 -30.51
N ARG A 420 4.79 31.99 -30.97
CA ARG A 420 5.20 33.35 -30.60
C ARG A 420 5.02 33.62 -29.11
N GLN A 421 3.91 33.17 -28.52
CA GLN A 421 3.69 33.25 -27.07
C GLN A 421 4.68 32.41 -26.29
N LEU A 422 5.03 31.21 -26.79
CA LEU A 422 6.12 30.42 -26.23
C LEU A 422 7.43 31.19 -26.30
N ASP A 423 7.73 31.82 -27.43
CA ASP A 423 8.93 32.63 -27.61
C ASP A 423 8.95 33.82 -26.64
N GLU A 424 7.83 34.48 -26.34
CA GLU A 424 7.74 35.52 -25.30
C GLU A 424 8.22 34.99 -23.92
N HIS A 425 7.95 33.72 -23.60
CA HIS A 425 8.46 33.09 -22.36
C HIS A 425 9.98 32.85 -22.39
N PHE A 426 10.58 32.75 -23.58
CA PHE A 426 12.01 32.51 -23.79
C PHE A 426 12.81 33.76 -24.18
N VAL A 427 12.14 34.90 -24.43
CA VAL A 427 12.75 36.22 -24.68
C VAL A 427 13.12 36.94 -23.37
N GLN A 428 12.78 36.36 -22.22
CA GLN A 428 13.19 36.86 -20.91
C GLN A 428 14.72 37.02 -20.84
N GLU A 429 15.19 38.19 -20.39
CA GLU A 429 16.60 38.56 -20.41
C GLU A 429 17.46 37.49 -19.72
N HIS A 430 17.05 37.01 -18.55
CA HIS A 430 17.80 36.00 -17.79
C HIS A 430 17.98 34.63 -18.47
N LEU A 431 17.24 34.36 -19.54
CA LEU A 431 17.38 33.14 -20.36
C LEU A 431 18.31 33.34 -21.57
N GLY A 432 18.89 34.53 -21.72
CA GLY A 432 19.85 34.85 -22.76
C GLY A 432 21.06 33.87 -22.77
N PRO A 433 21.49 33.38 -23.95
CA PRO A 433 22.59 32.41 -24.05
C PRO A 433 23.92 32.97 -23.52
N GLN A 434 24.10 34.29 -23.49
CA GLN A 434 25.26 34.97 -22.90
C GLN A 434 25.45 34.66 -21.42
N TYR A 435 24.39 34.33 -20.68
CA TYR A 435 24.44 34.01 -19.26
C TYR A 435 24.76 32.54 -18.97
N ARG A 436 24.97 31.72 -20.02
CA ARG A 436 25.38 30.32 -19.91
C ARG A 436 24.47 29.47 -19.00
N GLY A 437 23.19 29.81 -18.91
CA GLY A 437 22.17 29.10 -18.13
C GLY A 437 22.27 29.24 -16.60
N ILE A 438 23.15 30.12 -16.08
CA ILE A 438 23.36 30.25 -14.63
C ILE A 438 22.08 30.62 -13.88
N TYR A 439 21.27 31.53 -14.41
CA TYR A 439 20.03 31.99 -13.80
C TYR A 439 18.86 30.99 -13.86
N MET A 440 18.99 29.95 -14.69
CA MET A 440 18.03 28.85 -14.75
C MET A 440 18.42 27.72 -13.78
N GLY A 441 19.72 27.40 -13.73
CA GLY A 441 20.24 26.25 -12.99
C GLY A 441 20.66 26.56 -11.55
N PHE A 442 20.69 27.83 -11.15
CA PHE A 442 21.27 28.25 -9.89
C PHE A 442 20.58 29.49 -9.30
N PRO A 443 20.26 29.51 -7.98
CA PRO A 443 19.60 30.66 -7.37
C PRO A 443 20.52 31.87 -7.32
N ALA A 444 20.02 33.04 -7.70
CA ALA A 444 20.83 34.23 -7.87
C ALA A 444 21.33 34.82 -6.55
N THR A 445 20.55 34.66 -5.47
CA THR A 445 20.80 35.35 -4.18
C THR A 445 20.70 34.44 -2.96
N ARG A 446 20.01 33.28 -3.03
CA ARG A 446 19.79 32.37 -1.87
C ARG A 446 21.04 31.75 -1.24
N HIS A 447 22.22 32.07 -1.74
CA HIS A 447 23.49 31.67 -1.18
C HIS A 447 23.98 32.60 -0.05
N ALA A 448 23.39 33.78 0.04
CA ALA A 448 23.64 34.79 1.04
C ALA A 448 22.52 34.82 2.08
N ARG A 449 22.84 35.18 3.34
CA ARG A 449 21.80 35.56 4.34
C ARG A 449 21.45 37.04 4.28
N SER A 450 22.33 37.86 3.72
CA SER A 450 22.17 39.31 3.66
C SER A 450 22.65 39.83 2.31
N VAL A 451 21.98 40.88 1.83
CA VAL A 451 22.27 41.51 0.55
C VAL A 451 23.72 42.00 0.47
N GLN A 452 24.29 42.48 1.58
CA GLN A 452 25.68 42.96 1.62
C GLN A 452 26.69 41.85 1.30
N SER A 453 26.36 40.58 1.55
CA SER A 453 27.27 39.45 1.25
C SER A 453 27.25 39.02 -0.23
N LEU A 454 26.29 39.51 -1.02
CA LEU A 454 26.20 39.25 -2.46
C LEU A 454 27.22 40.02 -3.29
N THR A 455 27.91 40.99 -2.68
CA THR A 455 28.83 41.90 -3.36
C THR A 455 30.09 42.12 -2.52
N GLU A 456 31.13 42.65 -3.13
CA GLU A 456 32.32 43.16 -2.47
C GLU A 456 32.75 44.47 -3.11
N ARG A 457 33.46 45.30 -2.35
CA ARG A 457 34.00 46.55 -2.90
C ARG A 457 35.18 46.23 -3.80
N VAL A 458 35.07 46.60 -5.07
CA VAL A 458 36.11 46.44 -6.08
C VAL A 458 36.29 47.78 -6.79
N THR A 459 37.52 48.09 -7.18
CA THR A 459 37.79 49.23 -8.07
C THR A 459 37.86 48.69 -9.50
N ARG A 460 37.07 49.26 -10.42
CA ARG A 460 37.05 48.84 -11.83
C ARG A 460 37.61 49.94 -12.71
N VAL A 461 38.59 49.57 -13.54
CA VAL A 461 39.19 50.43 -14.57
C VAL A 461 39.12 49.66 -15.88
N GLY A 462 38.19 50.05 -16.77
CA GLY A 462 38.03 49.45 -18.09
C GLY A 462 36.69 48.76 -18.34
N PRO A 463 36.39 48.40 -19.60
CA PRO A 463 35.07 47.92 -20.01
C PRO A 463 34.67 46.60 -19.33
N LEU A 464 33.37 46.40 -19.20
CA LEU A 464 32.75 45.17 -18.72
C LEU A 464 32.43 44.29 -19.92
N ASP A 465 33.33 43.37 -20.24
CA ASP A 465 33.10 42.36 -21.28
C ASP A 465 32.23 41.21 -20.76
N THR A 466 31.12 40.95 -21.43
CA THR A 466 30.13 39.93 -21.04
C THR A 466 30.71 38.52 -21.08
N ASP A 467 31.54 38.18 -22.07
CA ASP A 467 32.12 36.84 -22.21
C ASP A 467 33.16 36.55 -21.12
N THR A 468 33.89 37.57 -20.67
CA THR A 468 34.80 37.47 -19.53
C THR A 468 34.03 37.31 -18.21
N LEU A 469 32.92 38.03 -18.04
CA LEU A 469 32.08 37.95 -16.83
C LEU A 469 31.31 36.61 -16.74
N TYR A 470 30.85 36.09 -17.88
CA TYR A 470 30.11 34.83 -18.00
C TYR A 470 30.89 33.80 -18.81
N ALA A 471 32.03 33.37 -18.27
CA ALA A 471 32.92 32.41 -18.90
C ALA A 471 32.23 31.09 -19.24
N ALA A 472 32.68 30.44 -20.32
CA ALA A 472 32.15 29.16 -20.80
C ALA A 472 32.22 28.01 -19.76
N THR A 473 33.11 28.12 -18.76
CA THR A 473 33.25 27.15 -17.67
C THR A 473 32.00 27.02 -16.80
N ILE A 474 31.13 28.03 -16.77
CA ILE A 474 29.88 28.03 -15.99
C ILE A 474 29.00 26.83 -16.37
N GLY A 475 28.88 26.52 -17.67
CA GLY A 475 28.10 25.37 -18.15
C GLY A 475 28.59 24.06 -17.54
N HIS A 476 29.91 23.84 -17.53
CA HIS A 476 30.53 22.67 -16.92
C HIS A 476 30.36 22.64 -15.40
N ASP A 477 30.48 23.77 -14.70
CA ASP A 477 30.26 23.83 -13.25
C ASP A 477 28.79 23.53 -12.89
N LEU A 478 27.82 24.01 -13.68
CA LEU A 478 26.39 23.67 -13.51
C LEU A 478 26.10 22.19 -13.76
N GLU A 479 26.69 21.60 -14.79
CA GLU A 479 26.57 20.16 -15.06
C GLU A 479 27.18 19.33 -13.93
N ARG A 480 28.38 19.72 -13.47
CA ARG A 480 29.06 19.08 -12.33
C ARG A 480 28.22 19.18 -11.05
N LEU A 481 27.66 20.34 -10.75
CA LEU A 481 26.81 20.52 -9.58
C LEU A 481 25.57 19.61 -9.66
N ARG A 482 24.91 19.53 -10.83
CA ARG A 482 23.77 18.62 -11.05
C ARG A 482 24.14 17.16 -10.81
N LYS A 483 25.31 16.71 -11.31
CA LYS A 483 25.82 15.35 -11.07
C LYS A 483 26.06 15.08 -9.59
N LEU A 484 26.71 16.02 -8.89
CA LEU A 484 27.00 15.91 -7.45
C LEU A 484 25.72 15.96 -6.58
N ASP A 485 24.75 16.80 -6.94
CA ASP A 485 23.44 16.86 -6.25
C ASP A 485 22.70 15.53 -6.38
N ARG A 486 22.71 14.92 -7.58
CA ARG A 486 22.15 13.58 -7.81
C ARG A 486 22.91 12.52 -7.00
N GLU A 487 24.23 12.54 -7.03
CA GLU A 487 25.09 11.62 -6.26
C GLU A 487 24.80 11.68 -4.76
N HIS A 488 24.76 12.88 -4.18
CA HIS A 488 24.44 13.10 -2.77
C HIS A 488 23.03 12.61 -2.42
N ALA A 489 22.03 12.89 -3.27
CA ALA A 489 20.66 12.42 -3.05
C ALA A 489 20.56 10.88 -3.04
N LEU A 490 21.31 10.21 -3.93
CA LEU A 490 21.37 8.74 -3.98
C LEU A 490 22.02 8.16 -2.72
N LEU A 491 23.13 8.73 -2.25
CA LEU A 491 23.81 8.30 -1.01
C LEU A 491 22.93 8.51 0.23
N CYS A 492 22.27 9.67 0.36
CA CYS A 492 21.30 9.92 1.43
C CYS A 492 20.15 8.91 1.39
N SER A 493 19.66 8.57 0.20
CA SER A 493 18.59 7.58 0.04
C SER A 493 19.02 6.15 0.44
N LEU A 494 20.30 5.79 0.24
CA LEU A 494 20.87 4.53 0.74
C LEU A 494 20.99 4.52 2.26
N ARG A 495 21.49 5.62 2.85
CA ARG A 495 21.60 5.78 4.32
C ARG A 495 20.24 5.65 4.99
N ASP A 496 19.23 6.29 4.42
CA ASP A 496 17.88 6.32 4.96
C ASP A 496 17.10 5.01 4.66
N GLY A 497 17.70 4.07 3.93
CA GLY A 497 17.07 2.80 3.55
C GLY A 497 15.87 2.96 2.62
N ARG A 498 15.69 4.16 2.05
CA ARG A 498 14.66 4.42 1.03
C ARG A 498 15.03 3.71 -0.26
N TYR A 499 16.32 3.71 -0.61
CA TYR A 499 16.90 3.08 -1.80
C TYR A 499 17.80 1.90 -1.40
N GLN A 500 18.07 1.02 -2.35
CA GLN A 500 18.96 -0.13 -2.20
C GLN A 500 20.14 -0.04 -3.16
N ALA A 501 21.26 -0.62 -2.74
CA ALA A 501 22.44 -0.74 -3.57
C ALA A 501 22.21 -1.79 -4.67
N ILE A 502 22.81 -1.58 -5.83
CA ILE A 502 22.74 -2.53 -6.94
C ILE A 502 23.43 -3.85 -6.51
N ASP A 503 22.68 -4.95 -6.59
CA ASP A 503 23.07 -6.30 -6.13
C ASP A 503 23.46 -6.39 -4.64
N GLY A 504 22.99 -5.45 -3.83
CA GLY A 504 23.28 -5.42 -2.38
C GLY A 504 24.66 -4.89 -2.02
N VAL A 505 25.46 -4.46 -3.00
CA VAL A 505 26.81 -3.94 -2.82
C VAL A 505 26.84 -2.46 -3.18
N ILE A 506 27.12 -1.59 -2.20
CA ILE A 506 27.22 -0.14 -2.45
C ILE A 506 28.54 0.10 -3.17
N ARG A 507 28.49 0.40 -4.47
CA ARG A 507 29.67 0.78 -5.27
C ARG A 507 29.66 2.29 -5.46
N HIS A 508 30.69 2.95 -4.98
CA HIS A 508 30.84 4.40 -5.05
C HIS A 508 32.25 4.73 -5.51
N ARG A 509 32.37 5.43 -6.66
CA ARG A 509 33.65 5.86 -7.26
C ARG A 509 34.70 4.74 -7.33
N GLY A 510 34.28 3.56 -7.81
CA GLY A 510 35.14 2.38 -7.95
C GLY A 510 35.42 1.59 -6.66
N ARG A 511 34.92 2.05 -5.50
CA ARG A 511 35.09 1.37 -4.20
C ARG A 511 33.79 0.73 -3.73
N VAL A 512 33.91 -0.38 -3.00
CA VAL A 512 32.78 -0.99 -2.28
C VAL A 512 32.69 -0.37 -0.89
N LEU A 513 31.56 0.24 -0.56
CA LEU A 513 31.29 0.85 0.74
C LEU A 513 30.44 -0.06 1.62
N ARG A 514 30.74 -0.11 2.92
CA ARG A 514 29.82 -0.63 3.94
C ARG A 514 28.81 0.45 4.33
N ARG A 515 27.65 0.04 4.85
CA ARG A 515 26.62 1.00 5.31
C ARG A 515 27.13 1.97 6.39
N ALA A 516 28.06 1.53 7.24
CA ALA A 516 28.67 2.38 8.25
C ALA A 516 29.57 3.49 7.67
N GLU A 517 30.03 3.34 6.42
CA GLU A 517 30.89 4.31 5.73
C GLU A 517 30.07 5.32 4.90
N LEU A 518 28.75 5.14 4.77
CA LEU A 518 27.87 6.05 4.03
C LEU A 518 27.90 7.49 4.56
N PRO A 519 27.89 7.76 5.88
CA PRO A 519 27.98 9.13 6.38
C PRO A 519 29.23 9.85 5.87
N GLY A 520 30.40 9.22 5.95
CA GLY A 520 31.65 9.82 5.45
C GLY A 520 31.66 10.03 3.93
N ALA A 521 31.01 9.14 3.16
CA ALA A 521 30.85 9.34 1.72
C ALA A 521 29.89 10.50 1.38
N ILE A 522 28.81 10.65 2.15
CA ILE A 522 27.86 11.77 2.03
C ILE A 522 28.59 13.07 2.33
N ASP A 523 29.35 13.15 3.43
CA ASP A 523 30.09 14.35 3.83
C ASP A 523 31.14 14.74 2.78
N ALA A 524 31.82 13.75 2.17
CA ALA A 524 32.78 14.00 1.10
C ALA A 524 32.13 14.58 -0.17
N VAL A 525 31.00 14.01 -0.61
CA VAL A 525 30.25 14.54 -1.77
C VAL A 525 29.65 15.90 -1.43
N ASP A 526 29.19 16.12 -0.19
CA ASP A 526 28.67 17.41 0.25
C ASP A 526 29.74 18.51 0.27
N ALA A 527 30.97 18.18 0.67
CA ALA A 527 32.11 19.08 0.55
C ALA A 527 32.39 19.46 -0.91
N GLU A 528 32.36 18.50 -1.84
CA GLU A 528 32.50 18.77 -3.28
C GLU A 528 31.35 19.61 -3.84
N ARG A 529 30.11 19.36 -3.41
CA ARG A 529 28.95 20.20 -3.75
C ARG A 529 29.15 21.63 -3.27
N SER A 530 29.59 21.80 -2.03
CA SER A 530 29.87 23.11 -1.45
C SER A 530 30.93 23.87 -2.25
N ILE A 531 32.00 23.19 -2.68
CA ILE A 531 33.02 23.77 -3.56
C ILE A 531 32.44 24.17 -4.92
N ALA A 532 31.67 23.29 -5.57
CA ALA A 532 31.05 23.58 -6.88
C ALA A 532 30.07 24.77 -6.79
N ARG A 533 29.23 24.82 -5.74
CA ARG A 533 28.36 25.96 -5.46
C ARG A 533 29.16 27.24 -5.20
N GLY A 534 30.24 27.14 -4.41
CA GLY A 534 31.13 28.26 -4.09
C GLY A 534 31.71 28.94 -5.33
N ARG A 535 32.06 28.17 -6.38
CA ARG A 535 32.51 28.71 -7.66
C ARG A 535 31.42 29.53 -8.37
N LEU A 536 30.21 28.98 -8.45
CA LEU A 536 29.07 29.68 -9.07
C LEU A 536 28.66 30.91 -8.26
N HIS A 537 28.70 30.85 -6.92
CA HIS A 537 28.49 32.02 -6.05
C HIS A 537 29.54 33.11 -6.32
N ALA A 538 30.82 32.72 -6.45
CA ALA A 538 31.90 33.66 -6.71
C ALA A 538 31.74 34.37 -8.07
N VAL A 539 31.28 33.66 -9.10
CA VAL A 539 30.92 34.26 -10.40
C VAL A 539 29.84 35.33 -10.22
N LEU A 540 28.71 34.98 -9.61
CA LEU A 540 27.63 35.94 -9.39
C LEU A 540 28.10 37.15 -8.58
N LYS A 541 28.82 36.91 -7.48
CA LYS A 541 29.37 37.98 -6.63
C LYS A 541 30.32 38.90 -7.41
N ALA A 542 31.23 38.35 -8.20
CA ALA A 542 32.16 39.12 -9.02
C ALA A 542 31.42 39.97 -10.07
N VAL A 543 30.43 39.40 -10.75
CA VAL A 543 29.58 40.11 -11.72
C VAL A 543 28.87 41.28 -11.06
N ARG A 544 28.18 41.07 -9.92
CA ARG A 544 27.44 42.14 -9.25
C ARG A 544 28.37 43.24 -8.73
N SER A 545 29.52 42.84 -8.20
CA SER A 545 30.53 43.78 -7.68
C SER A 545 31.13 44.65 -8.79
N ALA A 546 31.38 44.07 -9.97
CA ALA A 546 31.90 44.79 -11.12
C ALA A 546 30.89 45.82 -11.67
N HIS A 547 29.61 45.47 -11.76
CA HIS A 547 28.57 46.39 -12.22
C HIS A 547 28.30 47.51 -11.21
N LEU A 548 28.30 47.24 -9.91
CA LEU A 548 28.20 48.29 -8.89
C LEU A 548 29.40 49.25 -8.91
N ALA A 549 30.62 48.74 -9.11
CA ALA A 549 31.80 49.57 -9.27
C ALA A 549 31.75 50.43 -10.53
N ALA A 550 31.18 49.92 -11.63
CA ALA A 550 30.95 50.71 -12.83
C ALA A 550 29.86 51.77 -12.61
N ALA A 551 28.77 51.44 -11.90
CA ALA A 551 27.72 52.39 -11.56
C ALA A 551 28.22 53.56 -10.70
N ASP A 552 29.18 53.32 -9.79
CA ASP A 552 29.83 54.38 -8.99
C ASP A 552 30.52 55.44 -9.85
N THR A 553 31.04 55.05 -11.02
CA THR A 553 31.68 55.98 -11.96
C THR A 553 30.69 56.79 -12.78
N LEU A 554 29.42 56.36 -12.85
CA LEU A 554 28.37 57.00 -13.64
C LEU A 554 27.55 57.97 -12.78
N SER A 555 26.84 57.47 -11.77
CA SER A 555 26.09 58.31 -10.83
C SER A 555 25.71 57.55 -9.55
N PRO A 556 25.56 58.25 -8.40
CA PRO A 556 25.04 57.64 -7.18
C PRO A 556 23.64 57.03 -7.34
N ALA A 557 22.83 57.57 -8.27
CA ALA A 557 21.49 57.07 -8.55
C ALA A 557 21.51 55.68 -9.20
N TRP A 558 22.43 55.43 -10.15
CA TRP A 558 22.61 54.10 -10.75
C TRP A 558 23.06 53.06 -9.72
N ARG A 559 23.97 53.44 -8.82
CA ARG A 559 24.39 52.56 -7.73
C ARG A 559 23.20 52.18 -6.83
N ALA A 560 22.43 53.18 -6.38
CA ALA A 560 21.25 52.96 -5.55
C ALA A 560 20.18 52.11 -6.25
N TYR A 561 20.02 52.29 -7.56
CA TYR A 561 19.08 51.52 -8.38
C TYR A 561 19.46 50.03 -8.44
N LEU A 562 20.73 49.71 -8.75
CA LEU A 562 21.22 48.33 -8.78
C LEU A 562 21.20 47.66 -7.40
N GLU A 563 21.56 48.38 -6.33
CA GLU A 563 21.46 47.86 -4.95
C GLU A 563 20.00 47.60 -4.55
N GLY A 564 19.08 48.46 -4.97
CA GLY A 564 17.64 48.31 -4.78
C GLY A 564 17.09 47.07 -5.48
N LEU A 565 17.41 46.88 -6.76
CA LEU A 565 17.04 45.69 -7.54
C LEU A 565 17.60 44.41 -6.94
N LEU A 566 18.86 44.43 -6.50
CA LEU A 566 19.49 43.27 -5.85
C LEU A 566 18.81 42.93 -4.51
N SER A 567 18.43 43.94 -3.74
CA SER A 567 17.69 43.77 -2.48
C SER A 567 16.28 43.21 -2.71
N LEU A 568 15.61 43.67 -3.76
CA LEU A 568 14.31 43.18 -4.18
C LEU A 568 14.36 41.73 -4.68
N LEU A 569 15.38 41.38 -5.45
CA LEU A 569 15.61 40.02 -5.92
C LEU A 569 15.87 39.07 -4.75
N HIS A 570 16.70 39.48 -3.80
CA HIS A 570 16.99 38.72 -2.58
C HIS A 570 15.72 38.53 -1.73
N TYR A 571 14.94 39.59 -1.51
CA TYR A 571 13.64 39.48 -0.84
C TYR A 571 12.71 38.47 -1.52
N ALA A 572 12.52 38.60 -2.84
CA ALA A 572 11.59 37.75 -3.59
C ALA A 572 12.02 36.28 -3.57
N GLU A 573 13.31 35.98 -3.80
CA GLU A 573 13.85 34.62 -3.77
C GLU A 573 13.73 33.96 -2.40
N HIS A 574 14.10 34.66 -1.33
CA HIS A 574 14.06 34.10 0.02
C HIS A 574 12.64 33.92 0.52
N THR A 575 11.76 34.89 0.26
CA THR A 575 10.36 34.84 0.68
C THR A 575 9.59 33.74 -0.07
N GLU A 576 9.80 33.61 -1.40
CA GLU A 576 9.22 32.52 -2.20
C GLU A 576 9.67 31.15 -1.65
N ALA A 577 10.98 31.00 -1.41
CA ALA A 577 11.54 29.76 -0.89
C ALA A 577 11.02 29.42 0.50
N ASN A 578 10.86 30.41 1.39
CA ASN A 578 10.33 30.22 2.74
C ASN A 578 8.89 29.67 2.72
N VAL A 579 8.02 30.25 1.88
CA VAL A 579 6.63 29.79 1.70
C VAL A 579 6.60 28.36 1.14
N ARG A 580 7.38 28.08 0.09
CA ARG A 580 7.44 26.75 -0.53
C ARG A 580 7.99 25.68 0.42
N ASP A 581 9.04 26.00 1.18
CA ASP A 581 9.62 25.10 2.19
C ASP A 581 8.64 24.81 3.34
N ALA A 582 7.97 25.83 3.87
CA ALA A 582 6.95 25.64 4.90
C ALA A 582 5.79 24.76 4.40
N HIS A 583 5.37 24.93 3.15
CA HIS A 583 4.35 24.08 2.51
C HIS A 583 4.83 22.64 2.29
N ALA A 584 6.09 22.45 1.88
CA ALA A 584 6.70 21.13 1.75
C ALA A 584 6.83 20.42 3.11
N HIS A 585 7.21 21.16 4.15
CA HIS A 585 7.29 20.65 5.53
C HIS A 585 5.91 20.21 6.06
N LEU A 586 4.86 21.01 5.84
CA LEU A 586 3.48 20.62 6.15
C LEU A 586 3.04 19.38 5.39
N SER A 587 3.34 19.31 4.08
CA SER A 587 3.00 18.17 3.24
C SER A 587 3.66 16.87 3.73
N LEU A 588 4.93 16.95 4.15
CA LEU A 588 5.66 15.83 4.73
C LEU A 588 5.01 15.33 6.03
N TRP A 589 4.68 16.23 6.95
CA TRP A 589 4.02 15.85 8.21
C TRP A 589 2.63 15.28 7.98
N ARG A 590 1.87 15.82 7.02
CA ARG A 590 0.60 15.26 6.60
C ARG A 590 0.77 13.84 6.06
N GLN A 591 1.75 13.60 5.18
CA GLN A 591 2.07 12.26 4.68
C GLN A 591 2.44 11.30 5.82
N ARG A 592 3.28 11.73 6.77
CA ARG A 592 3.68 10.89 7.93
C ARG A 592 2.50 10.55 8.84
N ALA A 593 1.69 11.55 9.17
CA ALA A 593 0.56 11.37 10.07
C ALA A 593 -0.58 10.55 9.44
N THR A 594 -0.70 10.57 8.11
CA THR A 594 -1.68 9.75 7.37
C THR A 594 -1.18 8.35 7.03
N ALA A 595 0.13 8.08 7.14
CA ALA A 595 0.73 6.81 6.74
C ALA A 595 0.20 5.61 7.54
N GLY A 596 -0.13 5.79 8.82
CA GLY A 596 -0.74 4.75 9.67
C GLY A 596 -2.24 4.55 9.45
N GLY A 597 -2.83 5.24 8.46
CA GLY A 597 -4.27 5.28 8.20
C GLY A 597 -5.02 6.17 9.19
N THR A 598 -4.82 6.04 10.50
CA THR A 598 -5.41 6.94 11.52
C THR A 598 -4.43 8.04 11.92
N ILE A 599 -4.88 9.30 11.89
CA ILE A 599 -4.10 10.42 12.41
C ILE A 599 -4.21 10.40 13.93
N THR A 600 -3.10 10.17 14.62
CA THR A 600 -3.04 10.21 16.09
C THR A 600 -3.11 11.65 16.59
N GLU A 601 -3.45 11.85 17.87
CA GLU A 601 -3.43 13.19 18.46
C GLU A 601 -2.04 13.86 18.34
N HIS A 602 -0.98 13.07 18.49
CA HIS A 602 0.39 13.52 18.27
C HIS A 602 0.63 13.94 16.80
N GLY A 603 0.09 13.18 15.84
CA GLY A 603 0.14 13.51 14.42
C GLY A 603 -0.60 14.82 14.07
N ILE A 604 -1.77 15.05 14.65
CA ILE A 604 -2.51 16.32 14.50
C ILE A 604 -1.66 17.47 15.07
N GLY A 605 -1.02 17.29 16.22
CA GLY A 605 -0.15 18.30 16.83
C GLY A 605 0.99 18.76 15.89
N HIS A 606 1.65 17.81 15.21
CA HIS A 606 2.69 18.15 14.23
C HIS A 606 2.13 18.82 12.98
N ILE A 607 0.97 18.39 12.49
CA ILE A 607 0.29 19.06 11.35
C ILE A 607 -0.04 20.51 11.71
N VAL A 608 -0.63 20.76 12.89
CA VAL A 608 -0.98 22.11 13.33
C VAL A 608 0.27 22.99 13.45
N ARG A 609 1.35 22.50 14.07
CA ARG A 609 2.62 23.26 14.16
C ARG A 609 3.23 23.57 12.79
N ALA A 610 3.19 22.62 11.86
CA ALA A 610 3.65 22.85 10.49
C ALA A 610 2.74 23.82 9.74
N ALA A 611 1.43 23.79 10.00
CA ALA A 611 0.46 24.73 9.46
C ALA A 611 0.68 26.15 10.03
N GLU A 612 0.98 26.30 11.32
CA GLU A 612 1.35 27.59 11.95
C GLU A 612 2.60 28.18 11.32
N GLN A 613 3.60 27.36 10.98
CA GLN A 613 4.79 27.83 10.26
C GLN A 613 4.44 28.33 8.86
N LEU A 614 3.58 27.63 8.13
CA LEU A 614 3.12 28.05 6.82
C LEU A 614 2.26 29.32 6.89
N GLN A 615 1.35 29.41 7.87
CA GLN A 615 0.53 30.60 8.08
C GLN A 615 1.41 31.82 8.36
N ARG A 616 2.42 31.69 9.23
CA ARG A 616 3.36 32.79 9.52
C ARG A 616 4.15 33.21 8.28
N ALA A 617 4.66 32.25 7.52
CA ALA A 617 5.38 32.55 6.28
C ALA A 617 4.49 33.30 5.27
N LEU A 618 3.22 32.90 5.13
CA LEU A 618 2.25 33.60 4.29
C LEU A 618 1.94 34.99 4.85
N ALA A 619 1.58 35.10 6.13
CA ALA A 619 1.21 36.36 6.77
C ALA A 619 2.30 37.42 6.63
N GLN A 620 3.58 37.05 6.73
CA GLN A 620 4.71 37.96 6.51
C GLN A 620 4.76 38.52 5.08
N VAL A 621 4.39 37.75 4.05
CA VAL A 621 4.34 38.23 2.65
C VAL A 621 3.41 39.44 2.54
N PHE A 622 2.21 39.30 3.09
CA PHE A 622 1.19 40.33 3.03
C PHE A 622 1.47 41.48 4.00
N HIS A 623 2.09 41.20 5.16
CA HIS A 623 2.50 42.24 6.10
C HIS A 623 3.54 43.19 5.49
N HIS A 624 4.52 42.64 4.75
CA HIS A 624 5.56 43.43 4.09
C HIS A 624 5.12 44.06 2.76
N ALA A 625 3.88 43.85 2.31
CA ALA A 625 3.45 44.27 0.97
C ALA A 625 3.61 45.77 0.73
N GLU A 626 3.30 46.62 1.71
CA GLU A 626 3.40 48.09 1.57
C GLU A 626 4.85 48.60 1.56
N ASP A 627 5.76 47.86 2.17
CA ASP A 627 7.19 48.20 2.29
C ASP A 627 8.00 47.75 1.07
N VAL A 628 7.44 46.87 0.23
CA VAL A 628 8.07 46.41 -1.01
C VAL A 628 7.69 47.35 -2.15
N ARG A 629 8.69 48.06 -2.68
CA ARG A 629 8.54 49.02 -3.77
C ARG A 629 9.38 48.56 -4.96
N PRO A 630 8.79 47.87 -5.95
CA PRO A 630 9.56 47.28 -7.05
C PRO A 630 10.22 48.29 -8.01
N GLY A 631 9.75 49.55 -8.03
CA GLY A 631 10.15 50.55 -9.02
C GLY A 631 9.35 50.44 -10.32
N ALA A 632 9.26 51.54 -11.08
CA ALA A 632 8.40 51.62 -12.26
C ALA A 632 8.69 50.53 -13.32
N PRO A 633 9.95 50.27 -13.72
CA PRO A 633 10.22 49.26 -14.75
C PRO A 633 9.79 47.83 -14.37
N VAL A 634 9.88 47.48 -13.09
CA VAL A 634 9.45 46.16 -12.59
C VAL A 634 7.93 46.08 -12.50
N LEU A 635 7.26 47.16 -12.09
CA LEU A 635 5.79 47.25 -12.07
C LEU A 635 5.21 47.16 -13.49
N ASP A 636 5.81 47.88 -14.44
CA ASP A 636 5.44 47.83 -15.86
C ASP A 636 5.59 46.41 -16.44
N ALA A 637 6.70 45.73 -16.13
CA ALA A 637 6.94 44.35 -16.57
C ALA A 637 5.96 43.35 -15.95
N LEU A 638 5.45 43.63 -14.75
CA LEU A 638 4.43 42.82 -14.09
C LEU A 638 3.01 43.16 -14.56
N GLY A 639 2.81 44.31 -15.22
CA GLY A 639 1.49 44.80 -15.63
C GLY A 639 0.60 45.18 -14.44
N ILE A 640 1.18 45.72 -13.37
CA ILE A 640 0.48 46.09 -12.14
C ILE A 640 0.80 47.54 -11.73
N ASP A 641 -0.16 48.21 -11.11
CA ASP A 641 0.03 49.59 -10.63
C ASP A 641 0.83 49.62 -9.31
N THR A 642 0.49 48.72 -8.37
CA THR A 642 1.19 48.60 -7.08
C THR A 642 1.36 47.13 -6.68
N TRP A 643 2.40 46.86 -5.89
CA TRP A 643 2.65 45.52 -5.35
C TRP A 643 1.57 45.03 -4.37
N PRO A 644 1.05 45.84 -3.42
CA PRO A 644 -0.08 45.45 -2.59
C PRO A 644 -1.32 45.02 -3.37
N ASP A 645 -1.65 45.72 -4.47
CA ASP A 645 -2.83 45.40 -5.28
C ASP A 645 -2.70 44.02 -5.96
N ALA A 646 -1.49 43.65 -6.39
CA ALA A 646 -1.21 42.34 -6.98
C ALA A 646 -1.35 41.18 -5.98
N LEU A 647 -0.99 41.41 -4.70
CA LEU A 647 -1.14 40.43 -3.63
C LEU A 647 -2.58 40.34 -3.13
N GLY A 648 -3.28 41.47 -3.03
CA GLY A 648 -4.62 41.56 -2.45
C GLY A 648 -4.64 41.37 -0.93
N TYR A 649 -5.83 41.12 -0.38
CA TYR A 649 -6.03 40.99 1.07
C TYR A 649 -5.79 39.56 1.56
N PHE A 650 -5.05 39.39 2.67
CA PHE A 650 -4.83 38.09 3.30
C PHE A 650 -5.96 37.69 4.23
N ALA A 651 -6.69 36.63 3.90
CA ALA A 651 -7.85 36.17 4.66
C ALA A 651 -7.70 34.74 5.24
N LEU A 652 -6.47 34.20 5.32
CA LEU A 652 -6.24 32.88 5.92
C LEU A 652 -5.99 33.00 7.43
N GLY A 653 -6.98 32.62 8.23
CA GLY A 653 -6.90 32.64 9.69
C GLY A 653 -5.88 31.65 10.29
N GLU A 654 -5.73 31.69 11.61
CA GLU A 654 -4.82 30.79 12.33
C GLU A 654 -5.28 29.32 12.25
N PRO A 655 -4.35 28.37 12.00
CA PRO A 655 -4.67 26.96 12.02
C PRO A 655 -4.83 26.48 13.47
N VAL A 656 -6.03 26.02 13.79
CA VAL A 656 -6.34 25.40 15.09
C VAL A 656 -6.93 24.01 14.86
N ARG A 657 -6.95 23.18 15.91
CA ARG A 657 -7.46 21.79 15.79
C ARG A 657 -8.88 21.72 15.24
N SER A 658 -9.74 22.69 15.54
CA SER A 658 -11.15 22.70 15.13
C SER A 658 -11.37 23.06 13.66
N ASN A 659 -10.45 23.75 12.99
CA ASN A 659 -10.60 24.21 11.60
C ASN A 659 -9.58 23.56 10.64
N ILE A 660 -8.72 22.66 11.11
CA ILE A 660 -7.53 22.22 10.36
C ILE A 660 -7.86 21.60 8.99
N ASP A 661 -8.96 20.86 8.86
CA ASP A 661 -9.34 20.24 7.58
C ASP A 661 -9.75 21.28 6.53
N ASP A 662 -10.57 22.26 6.92
CA ASP A 662 -10.95 23.40 6.06
C ASP A 662 -9.75 24.28 5.74
N TRP A 663 -8.92 24.54 6.74
CA TRP A 663 -7.70 25.32 6.62
C TRP A 663 -6.74 24.68 5.60
N LEU A 664 -6.52 23.37 5.68
CA LEU A 664 -5.67 22.63 4.74
C LEU A 664 -6.20 22.66 3.30
N ARG A 665 -7.53 22.69 3.10
CA ARG A 665 -8.13 22.85 1.77
C ARG A 665 -7.88 24.25 1.21
N ALA A 666 -7.99 25.28 2.05
CA ALA A 666 -7.80 26.67 1.64
C ALA A 666 -6.31 27.04 1.43
N ALA A 667 -5.42 26.52 2.27
CA ALA A 667 -4.00 26.89 2.29
C ALA A 667 -3.29 26.68 0.94
N GLY A 668 -3.64 25.63 0.20
CA GLY A 668 -3.05 25.35 -1.12
C GLY A 668 -3.29 26.47 -2.14
N GLY A 669 -4.47 27.11 -2.11
CA GLY A 669 -4.79 28.25 -2.96
C GLY A 669 -3.95 29.49 -2.62
N TRP A 670 -3.82 29.79 -1.33
CA TRP A 670 -2.98 30.91 -0.83
C TRP A 670 -1.50 30.71 -1.16
N VAL A 671 -0.98 29.51 -0.99
CA VAL A 671 0.40 29.18 -1.37
C VAL A 671 0.62 29.37 -2.86
N LYS A 672 -0.30 28.87 -3.70
CA LYS A 672 -0.21 29.03 -5.15
C LYS A 672 -0.22 30.51 -5.56
N HIS A 673 -1.10 31.32 -4.97
CA HIS A 673 -1.19 32.75 -5.24
C HIS A 673 0.08 33.49 -4.79
N ALA A 674 0.44 33.42 -3.50
CA ALA A 674 1.59 34.14 -2.96
C ALA A 674 2.91 33.72 -3.61
N ALA A 675 3.18 32.41 -3.75
CA ALA A 675 4.39 31.94 -4.42
C ALA A 675 4.39 32.26 -5.93
N GLY A 676 3.21 32.32 -6.56
CA GLY A 676 3.05 32.76 -7.94
C GLY A 676 3.44 34.21 -8.14
N GLN A 677 2.90 35.11 -7.32
CA GLN A 677 3.22 36.54 -7.34
C GLN A 677 4.70 36.79 -7.03
N LEU A 678 5.24 36.17 -5.98
CA LEU A 678 6.67 36.28 -5.63
C LEU A 678 7.57 35.75 -6.75
N SER A 679 7.18 34.65 -7.41
CA SER A 679 7.94 34.12 -8.56
C SER A 679 7.88 35.06 -9.76
N ALA A 680 6.78 35.80 -9.97
CA ALA A 680 6.69 36.80 -11.02
C ALA A 680 7.57 38.00 -10.70
N LEU A 681 7.48 38.54 -9.47
CA LEU A 681 8.34 39.62 -8.97
C LEU A 681 9.82 39.27 -9.10
N ARG A 682 10.21 38.07 -8.69
CA ARG A 682 11.57 37.55 -8.83
C ARG A 682 12.07 37.56 -10.27
N ARG A 683 11.28 37.05 -11.22
CA ARG A 683 11.64 37.03 -12.65
C ARG A 683 11.76 38.44 -13.22
N ALA A 684 10.75 39.28 -13.01
CA ALA A 684 10.74 40.67 -13.51
C ALA A 684 11.89 41.50 -12.94
N THR A 685 12.20 41.32 -11.65
CA THR A 685 13.33 41.99 -10.99
C THR A 685 14.67 41.50 -11.53
N LEU A 686 14.82 40.21 -11.79
CA LEU A 686 16.04 39.66 -12.36
C LEU A 686 16.27 40.17 -13.79
N ASP A 687 15.23 40.18 -14.63
CA ASP A 687 15.32 40.71 -15.98
C ASP A 687 15.65 42.21 -15.99
N GLU A 688 15.03 42.99 -15.09
CA GLU A 688 15.36 44.40 -14.95
C GLU A 688 16.79 44.62 -14.46
N LEU A 689 17.25 43.84 -13.48
CA LEU A 689 18.61 43.89 -12.98
C LEU A 689 19.63 43.61 -14.08
N LEU A 690 19.40 42.61 -14.95
CA LEU A 690 20.29 42.28 -16.05
C LEU A 690 20.29 43.37 -17.14
N ARG A 691 19.13 43.95 -17.46
CA ARG A 691 19.03 45.08 -18.40
C ARG A 691 19.72 46.34 -17.86
N ALA A 692 19.51 46.67 -16.59
CA ALA A 692 20.17 47.79 -15.92
C ALA A 692 21.70 47.62 -15.90
N GLU A 693 22.18 46.39 -15.64
CA GLU A 693 23.61 46.06 -15.73
C GLU A 693 24.18 46.24 -17.13
N ALA A 694 23.46 45.82 -18.17
CA ALA A 694 23.88 46.02 -19.55
C ALA A 694 23.97 47.52 -19.92
N ILE A 695 23.01 48.34 -19.46
CA ILE A 695 23.03 49.80 -19.64
C ILE A 695 24.26 50.41 -18.95
N VAL A 696 24.51 50.04 -17.69
CA VAL A 696 25.66 50.52 -16.92
C VAL A 696 26.99 50.11 -17.58
N ALA A 697 27.09 48.86 -18.06
CA ALA A 697 28.26 48.37 -18.77
C ALA A 697 28.54 49.14 -20.06
N ALA A 698 27.49 49.40 -20.88
CA ALA A 698 27.60 50.13 -22.13
C ALA A 698 27.98 51.61 -21.92
N ALA A 699 27.44 52.25 -20.87
CA ALA A 699 27.77 53.62 -20.50
C ALA A 699 29.22 53.74 -19.96
N HIS A 700 29.66 52.80 -19.13
CA HIS A 700 31.03 52.77 -18.59
C HIS A 700 32.10 52.56 -19.67
N ALA A 701 31.78 51.85 -20.76
CA ALA A 701 32.71 51.60 -21.87
C ALA A 701 33.02 52.84 -22.75
N GLY A 702 32.35 53.97 -22.54
CA GLY A 702 32.64 55.23 -23.26
C GLY A 702 32.07 55.30 -24.68
N SER A 703 31.03 54.52 -24.98
CA SER A 703 30.47 54.28 -26.33
C SER A 703 29.79 55.48 -27.02
N GLY A 704 29.84 56.70 -26.47
CA GLY A 704 29.19 57.88 -27.04
C GLY A 704 27.65 57.91 -26.93
N ALA A 705 27.03 56.94 -26.24
CA ALA A 705 25.61 56.99 -25.89
C ALA A 705 25.38 57.96 -24.71
N PRO A 706 24.37 58.84 -24.74
CA PRO A 706 24.06 59.70 -23.61
C PRO A 706 23.74 58.84 -22.38
N ALA A 707 24.33 59.17 -21.23
CA ALA A 707 24.01 58.52 -19.97
C ALA A 707 22.54 58.79 -19.65
N THR A 708 21.68 57.79 -19.84
CA THR A 708 20.29 57.85 -19.37
C THR A 708 20.31 57.90 -17.85
N ASP A 709 19.47 58.76 -17.28
CA ASP A 709 19.28 58.80 -15.82
C ASP A 709 18.73 57.47 -15.31
N ALA A 710 19.14 57.08 -14.10
CA ALA A 710 18.61 55.89 -13.46
C ALA A 710 17.12 56.06 -13.15
N PRO A 711 16.27 55.03 -13.34
CA PRO A 711 14.84 55.15 -13.10
C PRO A 711 14.50 55.50 -11.63
N PRO A 712 13.80 56.61 -11.36
CA PRO A 712 13.35 56.94 -10.01
C PRO A 712 11.92 56.41 -9.73
N PRO A 713 11.58 56.04 -8.47
CA PRO A 713 12.49 55.85 -7.34
C PRO A 713 13.24 54.51 -7.45
N ALA A 714 14.40 54.42 -6.79
CA ALA A 714 15.13 53.17 -6.66
C ALA A 714 14.26 52.12 -5.92
N PRO A 715 14.30 50.85 -6.34
CA PRO A 715 13.53 49.80 -5.69
C PRO A 715 13.95 49.63 -4.22
N SER A 716 13.00 49.27 -3.36
CA SER A 716 13.26 49.07 -1.93
C SER A 716 12.42 47.94 -1.35
N VAL A 717 12.90 47.38 -0.25
CA VAL A 717 12.25 46.30 0.50
C VAL A 717 12.37 46.57 2.00
N PRO A 718 11.57 45.89 2.86
CA PRO A 718 11.72 46.01 4.30
C PRO A 718 13.14 45.74 4.78
N ALA A 719 13.54 46.42 5.86
CA ALA A 719 14.89 46.28 6.44
C ALA A 719 15.18 44.87 6.97
N ALA A 720 14.15 44.11 7.35
CA ALA A 720 14.26 42.74 7.83
C ALA A 720 13.14 41.87 7.26
N TYR A 721 13.49 40.65 6.86
CA TYR A 721 12.57 39.62 6.40
C TYR A 721 13.20 38.23 6.61
N ASP A 722 12.36 37.19 6.61
CA ASP A 722 12.81 35.82 6.77
C ASP A 722 13.70 35.40 5.59
N THR A 723 14.90 34.87 5.87
CA THR A 723 15.84 34.39 4.86
C THR A 723 16.02 32.87 4.93
N LEU A 724 15.76 32.20 3.79
CA LEU A 724 16.01 30.77 3.63
C LEU A 724 17.19 30.46 2.69
N VAL A 725 18.37 30.22 3.28
CA VAL A 725 19.59 29.84 2.54
C VAL A 725 19.51 28.39 2.06
N VAL A 726 20.05 28.13 0.87
CA VAL A 726 20.12 26.77 0.32
C VAL A 726 20.85 25.83 1.29
N GLY A 727 20.24 24.68 1.60
CA GLY A 727 20.75 23.70 2.55
C GLY A 727 20.23 23.87 3.98
N THR A 728 19.48 24.93 4.27
CA THR A 728 18.87 25.18 5.59
C THR A 728 17.37 24.90 5.63
N GLU A 729 16.83 24.27 4.59
CA GLU A 729 15.41 23.91 4.47
C GLU A 729 14.91 23.05 5.64
N ARG A 730 13.66 23.30 6.10
CA ARG A 730 13.04 22.58 7.23
C ARG A 730 12.94 21.08 6.96
N VAL A 731 12.68 20.71 5.70
CA VAL A 731 12.50 19.32 5.26
C VAL A 731 13.77 18.47 5.45
N LEU A 732 14.95 19.08 5.43
CA LEU A 732 16.24 18.38 5.59
C LEU A 732 16.47 17.91 7.04
N HIS A 733 15.78 18.52 8.02
CA HIS A 733 16.00 18.30 9.44
C HIS A 733 14.94 17.40 10.09
N VAL A 734 14.07 16.76 9.29
CA VAL A 734 12.97 15.96 9.83
C VAL A 734 13.47 14.55 10.16
N ASP A 735 13.41 14.19 11.44
CA ASP A 735 13.86 12.90 11.99
C ASP A 735 13.38 11.68 11.19
N GLN A 736 14.18 10.60 11.23
CA GLN A 736 13.77 9.33 10.62
C GLN A 736 12.52 8.74 11.32
N PRO A 737 11.65 8.04 10.56
CA PRO A 737 10.46 7.46 11.14
C PRO A 737 10.80 6.42 12.21
N THR A 738 10.14 6.54 13.36
CA THR A 738 10.36 5.63 14.50
C THR A 738 9.98 4.18 14.17
N PHE A 739 10.48 3.19 14.92
CA PHE A 739 10.08 1.79 14.71
C PHE A 739 8.56 1.61 14.78
N ARG A 740 7.87 2.35 15.65
CA ARG A 740 6.41 2.32 15.79
C ARG A 740 5.70 2.82 14.53
N GLU A 741 6.16 3.93 13.93
CA GLU A 741 5.64 4.43 12.66
C GLU A 741 5.90 3.43 11.54
N ARG A 742 7.08 2.82 11.53
CA ARG A 742 7.45 1.79 10.55
C ARG A 742 6.64 0.51 10.70
N PHE A 743 6.30 0.11 11.92
CA PHE A 743 5.40 -1.00 12.22
C PHE A 743 3.98 -0.69 11.73
N GLY A 744 3.45 0.51 12.02
CA GLY A 744 2.12 0.92 11.56
C GLY A 744 1.98 0.95 10.05
N THR A 745 3.02 1.43 9.36
CA THR A 745 3.08 1.53 7.88
C THR A 745 3.56 0.24 7.20
N ALA A 746 4.01 -0.74 7.97
CA ALA A 746 4.78 -1.90 7.50
C ALA A 746 5.92 -1.49 6.54
N SER A 747 6.64 -0.41 6.87
CA SER A 747 7.78 0.07 6.10
C SER A 747 9.09 -0.60 6.53
N GLY A 748 9.55 -1.51 5.68
CA GLY A 748 10.73 -2.35 5.89
C GLY A 748 10.40 -3.78 6.28
N VAL A 749 11.38 -4.68 6.10
CA VAL A 749 11.19 -6.13 6.27
C VAL A 749 10.87 -6.50 7.72
N LEU A 750 11.68 -6.05 8.69
CA LEU A 750 11.49 -6.40 10.10
C LEU A 750 10.17 -5.87 10.69
N PRO A 751 9.80 -4.58 10.54
CA PRO A 751 8.50 -4.11 11.03
C PRO A 751 7.32 -4.78 10.34
N GLY A 752 7.44 -5.08 9.04
CA GLY A 752 6.44 -5.83 8.29
C GLY A 752 6.21 -7.24 8.85
N ILE A 753 7.28 -8.02 9.06
CA ILE A 753 7.22 -9.38 9.63
C ILE A 753 6.60 -9.35 11.04
N ALA A 754 7.04 -8.41 11.88
CA ALA A 754 6.50 -8.26 13.23
C ALA A 754 4.97 -8.00 13.20
N ARG A 755 4.51 -7.10 12.31
CA ARG A 755 3.09 -6.81 12.14
C ARG A 755 2.31 -8.04 11.68
N ALA A 756 2.85 -8.80 10.72
CA ALA A 756 2.21 -10.02 10.23
C ALA A 756 2.12 -11.10 11.31
N ALA A 757 3.15 -11.28 12.13
CA ALA A 757 3.13 -12.24 13.24
C ALA A 757 2.03 -11.91 14.26
N VAL A 758 1.91 -10.62 14.65
CA VAL A 758 0.84 -10.16 15.55
C VAL A 758 -0.54 -10.37 14.93
N ALA A 759 -0.70 -10.01 13.65
CA ALA A 759 -1.96 -10.16 12.94
C ALA A 759 -2.38 -11.64 12.78
N LEU A 760 -1.44 -12.53 12.46
CA LEU A 760 -1.66 -13.98 12.39
C LEU A 760 -2.08 -14.55 13.74
N GLY A 761 -1.47 -14.09 14.85
CA GLY A 761 -1.89 -14.48 16.20
C GLY A 761 -3.33 -14.06 16.53
N ILE A 762 -3.72 -12.83 16.15
CA ILE A 762 -5.09 -12.33 16.35
C ILE A 762 -6.09 -13.12 15.51
N VAL A 763 -5.88 -13.24 14.20
CA VAL A 763 -6.81 -13.97 13.32
C VAL A 763 -6.85 -15.44 13.69
N GLY A 764 -5.72 -16.08 13.98
CA GLY A 764 -5.66 -17.46 14.46
C GLY A 764 -6.49 -17.67 15.72
N SER A 765 -6.45 -16.74 16.68
CA SER A 765 -7.28 -16.79 17.89
C SER A 765 -8.78 -16.70 17.57
N VAL A 766 -9.18 -15.82 16.65
CA VAL A 766 -10.58 -15.69 16.21
C VAL A 766 -11.05 -16.96 15.48
N LEU A 767 -10.22 -17.54 14.61
CA LEU A 767 -10.53 -18.78 13.90
C LEU A 767 -10.69 -19.96 14.87
N VAL A 768 -9.76 -20.12 15.82
CA VAL A 768 -9.84 -21.18 16.84
C VAL A 768 -11.08 -21.01 17.72
N PHE A 769 -11.39 -19.77 18.14
CA PHE A 769 -12.62 -19.48 18.89
C PHE A 769 -13.88 -19.83 18.09
N GLY A 770 -13.92 -19.51 16.80
CA GLY A 770 -15.00 -19.92 15.90
C GLY A 770 -15.14 -21.44 15.78
N TRP A 771 -14.01 -22.17 15.70
CA TRP A 771 -13.99 -23.63 15.58
C TRP A 771 -14.37 -24.37 16.88
N MET A 772 -14.10 -23.77 18.04
CA MET A 772 -14.47 -24.32 19.35
C MET A 772 -15.97 -24.20 19.65
N GLN A 773 -16.70 -23.30 18.99
CA GLN A 773 -18.11 -23.06 19.26
C GLN A 773 -19.03 -24.19 18.75
N GLY A 774 -19.97 -24.63 19.59
CA GLY A 774 -20.94 -25.68 19.28
C GLY A 774 -20.45 -27.10 19.58
N ARG A 775 -19.34 -27.23 20.32
CA ARG A 775 -18.94 -28.48 20.94
C ARG A 775 -19.67 -28.67 22.27
N VAL A 776 -20.19 -29.86 22.49
CA VAL A 776 -20.87 -30.26 23.71
C VAL A 776 -20.06 -31.38 24.36
N THR A 777 -19.87 -31.33 25.66
CA THR A 777 -19.17 -32.39 26.39
C THR A 777 -20.18 -33.41 26.91
N VAL A 778 -19.95 -34.69 26.65
CA VAL A 778 -20.72 -35.80 27.21
C VAL A 778 -19.85 -36.49 28.25
N SER A 779 -20.21 -36.37 29.51
CA SER A 779 -19.55 -37.06 30.62
C SER A 779 -20.19 -38.43 30.79
N VAL A 780 -19.42 -39.48 30.56
CA VAL A 780 -19.86 -40.87 30.72
C VAL A 780 -19.48 -41.34 32.10
N TYR A 781 -20.43 -41.90 32.85
CA TYR A 781 -20.20 -42.44 34.17
C TYR A 781 -20.60 -43.91 34.25
N ASN A 782 -19.68 -44.75 34.74
CA ASN A 782 -19.92 -46.16 34.98
C ASN A 782 -20.30 -46.40 36.45
N GLY A 783 -21.59 -46.60 36.70
CA GLY A 783 -22.12 -46.95 38.03
C GLY A 783 -22.10 -48.45 38.35
N LEU A 784 -21.85 -49.32 37.37
CA LEU A 784 -21.89 -50.77 37.55
C LEU A 784 -20.62 -51.29 38.24
N ALA A 785 -20.73 -52.41 38.95
CA ALA A 785 -19.59 -53.10 39.55
C ALA A 785 -18.80 -53.94 38.53
N ARG A 786 -18.69 -53.45 37.30
CA ARG A 786 -18.03 -54.12 36.17
C ARG A 786 -17.46 -53.10 35.19
N THR A 787 -16.36 -53.42 34.52
CA THR A 787 -15.80 -52.59 33.44
C THR A 787 -16.76 -52.51 32.24
N VAL A 788 -16.98 -51.29 31.75
CA VAL A 788 -17.89 -50.99 30.64
C VAL A 788 -17.14 -50.27 29.53
N SER A 789 -17.41 -50.66 28.29
CA SER A 789 -17.05 -49.91 27.08
C SER A 789 -18.25 -49.09 26.62
N ALA A 790 -18.03 -47.83 26.25
CA ALA A 790 -19.04 -46.96 25.68
C ALA A 790 -18.50 -46.29 24.41
N THR A 791 -19.28 -46.35 23.33
CA THR A 791 -19.01 -45.67 22.07
C THR A 791 -20.01 -44.53 21.88
N ILE A 792 -19.50 -43.30 21.79
CA ILE A 792 -20.30 -42.07 21.65
C ILE A 792 -19.86 -41.38 20.38
N ASP A 793 -20.76 -41.30 19.39
CA ASP A 793 -20.49 -40.64 18.11
C ASP A 793 -19.18 -41.13 17.46
N GLY A 794 -18.95 -42.45 17.53
CA GLY A 794 -17.76 -43.12 16.99
C GLY A 794 -16.51 -43.09 17.89
N ARG A 795 -16.56 -42.46 19.07
CA ARG A 795 -15.44 -42.46 20.04
C ARG A 795 -15.64 -43.49 21.13
N HIS A 796 -14.69 -44.39 21.26
CA HIS A 796 -14.68 -45.47 22.26
C HIS A 796 -14.01 -45.02 23.56
N VAL A 797 -14.66 -45.25 24.70
CA VAL A 797 -14.11 -45.08 26.05
C VAL A 797 -14.33 -46.35 26.87
N GLU A 798 -13.33 -46.75 27.65
CA GLU A 798 -13.42 -47.87 28.59
C GLU A 798 -13.36 -47.35 30.02
N LEU A 799 -14.30 -47.78 30.86
CA LEU A 799 -14.53 -47.23 32.19
C LEU A 799 -14.52 -48.35 33.22
N GLN A 800 -13.61 -48.24 34.20
CA GLN A 800 -13.61 -49.09 35.38
C GLN A 800 -14.84 -48.80 36.28
N PRO A 801 -15.21 -49.72 37.19
CA PRO A 801 -16.29 -49.47 38.15
C PRO A 801 -16.12 -48.15 38.89
N GLY A 802 -17.14 -47.29 38.87
CA GLY A 802 -17.13 -45.97 39.51
C GLY A 802 -16.31 -44.90 38.79
N ALA A 803 -15.74 -45.18 37.62
CA ALA A 803 -14.97 -44.21 36.83
C ALA A 803 -15.88 -43.37 35.90
N SER A 804 -15.35 -42.22 35.47
CA SER A 804 -15.97 -41.38 34.44
C SER A 804 -14.97 -40.94 33.38
N ALA A 805 -15.47 -40.61 32.18
CA ALA A 805 -14.68 -40.00 31.12
C ALA A 805 -15.50 -38.94 30.37
N ASP A 806 -14.82 -37.89 29.91
CA ASP A 806 -15.43 -36.84 29.09
C ASP A 806 -15.19 -37.10 27.60
N VAL A 807 -16.26 -37.04 26.81
CA VAL A 807 -16.23 -37.15 25.35
C VAL A 807 -16.81 -35.88 24.74
N THR A 808 -16.00 -35.08 24.05
CA THR A 808 -16.47 -33.88 23.36
C THR A 808 -16.97 -34.19 21.95
N VAL A 809 -18.23 -33.85 21.66
CA VAL A 809 -18.93 -34.09 20.39
C VAL A 809 -19.52 -32.80 19.84
N HIS A 810 -19.97 -32.80 18.58
CA HIS A 810 -20.66 -31.66 17.98
C HIS A 810 -22.16 -31.69 18.34
N GLY A 811 -22.67 -30.61 18.93
CA GLY A 811 -24.09 -30.46 19.25
C GLY A 811 -24.96 -30.14 18.03
N GLY A 812 -26.28 -30.16 18.21
CA GLY A 812 -27.25 -29.83 17.16
C GLY A 812 -27.72 -31.02 16.32
N ARG A 813 -27.40 -32.24 16.73
CA ARG A 813 -27.83 -33.49 16.10
C ARG A 813 -28.04 -34.57 17.15
N ASP A 814 -28.81 -35.58 16.81
CA ASP A 814 -28.90 -36.80 17.61
C ASP A 814 -27.60 -37.59 17.43
N ILE A 815 -27.06 -38.10 18.54
CA ILE A 815 -25.87 -38.95 18.53
C ILE A 815 -26.21 -40.37 18.96
N ARG A 816 -25.61 -41.34 18.27
CA ARG A 816 -25.72 -42.75 18.67
C ARG A 816 -24.78 -43.04 19.83
N ILE A 817 -25.35 -43.59 20.90
CA ILE A 817 -24.62 -44.08 22.08
C ILE A 817 -24.81 -45.59 22.17
N VAL A 818 -23.71 -46.32 22.29
CA VAL A 818 -23.69 -47.77 22.47
C VAL A 818 -22.80 -48.12 23.65
N SER A 819 -23.29 -48.92 24.59
CA SER A 819 -22.49 -49.43 25.70
C SER A 819 -22.56 -50.95 25.80
N ALA A 820 -21.44 -51.57 26.18
CA ALA A 820 -21.30 -53.00 26.36
C ALA A 820 -20.35 -53.30 27.52
N THR A 821 -20.52 -54.44 28.17
CA THR A 821 -19.57 -54.93 29.17
C THR A 821 -18.23 -55.33 28.53
N SER A 822 -17.18 -55.48 29.34
CA SER A 822 -15.84 -55.85 28.84
C SER A 822 -15.75 -57.22 28.14
N ASP A 823 -16.71 -58.12 28.36
CA ASP A 823 -16.85 -59.43 27.68
C ASP A 823 -17.78 -59.39 26.47
N GLY A 824 -18.30 -58.22 26.09
CA GLY A 824 -19.10 -58.03 24.87
C GLY A 824 -20.61 -58.20 25.04
N GLU A 825 -21.15 -58.30 26.26
CA GLU A 825 -22.61 -58.25 26.48
C GLU A 825 -23.13 -56.83 26.19
N PRO A 826 -24.10 -56.65 25.28
CA PRO A 826 -24.67 -55.34 25.01
C PRO A 826 -25.52 -54.85 26.19
N ILE A 827 -25.22 -53.64 26.68
CA ILE A 827 -25.94 -52.99 27.79
C ILE A 827 -27.07 -52.10 27.24
N GLU A 828 -26.72 -51.09 26.43
CA GLU A 828 -27.66 -50.12 25.87
C GLU A 828 -27.25 -49.67 24.46
N SER A 829 -28.24 -49.35 23.61
CA SER A 829 -28.01 -48.72 22.30
C SER A 829 -29.17 -47.77 21.99
N PHE A 830 -28.91 -46.47 21.93
CA PHE A 830 -29.95 -45.46 21.74
C PHE A 830 -29.41 -44.18 21.07
N ASP A 831 -30.32 -43.40 20.48
CA ASP A 831 -30.02 -42.08 19.94
C ASP A 831 -30.39 -41.02 20.99
N ALA A 832 -29.43 -40.14 21.29
CA ALA A 832 -29.57 -39.11 22.31
C ALA A 832 -29.56 -37.73 21.64
N PRO A 833 -30.58 -36.87 21.89
CA PRO A 833 -30.60 -35.53 21.35
C PRO A 833 -29.59 -34.64 22.06
N LEU A 834 -28.66 -34.05 21.29
CA LEU A 834 -27.79 -32.98 21.77
C LEU A 834 -28.34 -31.64 21.31
N GLY A 835 -29.21 -31.05 22.13
CA GLY A 835 -29.59 -29.66 21.97
C GLY A 835 -28.40 -28.72 22.21
N PHE A 836 -28.40 -27.55 21.58
CA PHE A 836 -27.39 -26.51 21.80
C PHE A 836 -27.55 -25.80 23.15
N LEU A 837 -28.69 -25.98 23.84
CA LEU A 837 -29.05 -25.32 25.11
C LEU A 837 -28.11 -25.66 26.29
N HIS A 838 -27.43 -26.82 26.25
CA HIS A 838 -26.59 -27.30 27.35
C HIS A 838 -25.16 -27.56 26.86
N ALA A 839 -24.18 -26.95 27.53
CA ALA A 839 -22.76 -27.16 27.23
C ALA A 839 -22.27 -28.56 27.63
N ARG A 840 -23.00 -29.27 28.50
CA ARG A 840 -22.65 -30.60 28.99
C ARG A 840 -23.87 -31.50 29.25
N PHE A 841 -23.73 -32.78 28.89
CA PHE A 841 -24.66 -33.85 29.22
C PHE A 841 -23.94 -34.95 30.00
N VAL A 842 -24.69 -35.71 30.79
CA VAL A 842 -24.16 -36.90 31.48
C VAL A 842 -24.89 -38.15 30.97
N TYR A 843 -24.11 -39.15 30.54
CA TYR A 843 -24.57 -40.50 30.28
C TYR A 843 -24.19 -41.40 31.45
N THR A 844 -25.18 -41.83 32.22
CA THR A 844 -25.00 -42.81 33.30
C THR A 844 -25.36 -44.18 32.75
N VAL A 845 -24.35 -45.06 32.62
CA VAL A 845 -24.54 -46.39 32.04
C VAL A 845 -25.63 -47.17 32.79
N ALA A 846 -26.62 -47.68 32.05
CA ALA A 846 -27.76 -48.46 32.56
C ALA A 846 -28.56 -47.76 33.67
N ALA A 847 -28.45 -46.42 33.79
CA ALA A 847 -28.97 -45.65 34.92
C ALA A 847 -28.54 -46.25 36.29
N ALA A 848 -27.32 -46.80 36.37
CA ALA A 848 -26.84 -47.58 37.50
C ALA A 848 -26.41 -46.76 38.73
N ALA A 849 -26.61 -45.44 38.75
CA ALA A 849 -26.31 -44.63 39.92
C ALA A 849 -27.11 -43.32 39.95
N PRO A 850 -27.57 -42.85 41.12
CA PRO A 850 -28.01 -41.49 41.28
C PRO A 850 -26.80 -40.56 41.31
N LEU A 851 -26.97 -39.31 40.86
CA LEU A 851 -25.90 -38.31 40.91
C LEU A 851 -26.17 -37.32 42.03
N ARG A 852 -25.13 -36.87 42.71
CA ARG A 852 -25.20 -35.92 43.80
C ARG A 852 -24.76 -34.55 43.32
N LEU A 853 -25.64 -33.56 43.40
CA LEU A 853 -25.30 -32.16 43.21
C LEU A 853 -25.12 -31.50 44.57
N TRP A 854 -23.91 -31.02 44.83
CA TRP A 854 -23.56 -30.38 46.08
C TRP A 854 -22.75 -29.10 45.83
N THR A 855 -22.64 -28.26 46.85
CA THR A 855 -21.97 -26.97 46.72
C THR A 855 -20.72 -26.95 47.59
N ALA A 856 -19.55 -26.78 46.96
CA ALA A 856 -18.31 -26.48 47.66
C ALA A 856 -18.30 -24.99 48.04
N ALA A 857 -18.33 -24.71 49.34
CA ALA A 857 -18.22 -23.35 49.85
C ALA A 857 -16.78 -23.01 50.24
N TYR A 858 -16.37 -21.78 49.93
CA TYR A 858 -15.07 -21.24 50.24
C TYR A 858 -15.23 -19.93 51.02
N GLY A 859 -14.39 -19.73 52.03
CA GLY A 859 -14.46 -18.55 52.90
C GLY A 859 -15.71 -18.54 53.77
N SER A 860 -16.40 -17.41 53.87
CA SER A 860 -17.62 -17.24 54.70
C SER A 860 -18.91 -17.68 54.03
N ALA A 861 -18.85 -18.28 52.84
CA ALA A 861 -20.05 -18.69 52.11
C ALA A 861 -20.71 -19.92 52.75
N ALA A 862 -22.05 -19.94 52.78
CA ALA A 862 -22.82 -21.11 53.20
C ALA A 862 -23.16 -21.99 51.98
N ALA A 863 -23.01 -23.32 52.13
CA ALA A 863 -23.43 -24.29 51.14
C ALA A 863 -24.84 -24.82 51.47
N PRO A 864 -25.79 -24.83 50.52
CA PRO A 864 -27.03 -25.55 50.70
C PRO A 864 -26.78 -27.06 50.85
N PRO A 865 -27.70 -27.82 51.47
CA PRO A 865 -27.55 -29.26 51.63
C PRO A 865 -27.45 -29.96 50.27
N PRO A 866 -26.64 -31.04 50.17
CA PRO A 866 -26.49 -31.80 48.94
C PRO A 866 -27.83 -32.44 48.55
N HIS A 867 -28.15 -32.42 47.27
CA HIS A 867 -29.34 -33.05 46.73
C HIS A 867 -28.97 -34.14 45.72
N TRP A 868 -29.73 -35.23 45.74
CA TRP A 868 -29.55 -36.35 44.83
C TRP A 868 -30.50 -36.19 43.64
N LEU A 869 -29.93 -36.30 42.44
CA LEU A 869 -30.63 -36.37 41.18
C LEU A 869 -31.00 -37.84 40.92
N ALA A 870 -32.19 -38.04 40.36
CA ALA A 870 -32.66 -39.37 39.98
C ALA A 870 -31.66 -40.05 39.04
N PRO A 871 -31.52 -41.39 39.12
CA PRO A 871 -30.68 -42.15 38.20
C PRO A 871 -31.33 -42.17 36.81
N LEU A 872 -31.04 -41.16 36.00
CA LEU A 872 -31.46 -41.10 34.60
C LEU A 872 -30.32 -41.58 33.72
N ARG A 873 -30.67 -42.34 32.67
CA ARG A 873 -29.69 -42.77 31.66
C ARG A 873 -29.02 -41.57 30.99
N TRP A 874 -29.78 -40.53 30.68
CA TRP A 874 -29.33 -39.36 29.93
C TRP A 874 -29.97 -38.12 30.54
N GLN A 875 -29.15 -37.17 30.97
CA GLN A 875 -29.63 -35.92 31.53
C GLN A 875 -28.67 -34.76 31.26
N PRO A 876 -29.18 -33.52 31.08
CA PRO A 876 -28.33 -32.34 31.03
C PRO A 876 -27.62 -32.14 32.38
N ALA A 877 -26.40 -31.63 32.35
CA ALA A 877 -25.62 -31.35 33.55
C ALA A 877 -25.25 -29.87 33.62
N SER A 878 -25.74 -29.19 34.66
CA SER A 878 -25.38 -27.81 35.01
C SER A 878 -24.65 -27.79 36.35
N ALA A 879 -23.34 -27.97 36.31
CA ALA A 879 -22.46 -27.82 37.47
C ALA A 879 -21.08 -27.32 37.04
N ASP A 880 -20.39 -26.57 37.93
CA ASP A 880 -19.05 -26.04 37.67
C ASP A 880 -18.01 -27.17 37.52
N TYR A 881 -18.18 -28.25 38.29
CA TYR A 881 -17.35 -29.45 38.25
C TYR A 881 -18.24 -30.68 38.11
N VAL A 882 -17.94 -31.56 37.15
CA VAL A 882 -18.69 -32.80 36.88
C VAL A 882 -17.72 -33.96 36.93
N PHE A 883 -17.89 -34.86 37.92
CA PHE A 883 -17.00 -35.98 38.26
C PHE A 883 -15.53 -35.62 38.52
N THR A 884 -15.22 -34.33 38.67
CA THR A 884 -13.90 -33.81 39.01
C THR A 884 -13.93 -33.15 40.38
N ARG A 885 -12.84 -33.30 41.16
CA ARG A 885 -12.75 -32.63 42.46
C ARG A 885 -12.65 -31.11 42.27
N PRO A 886 -13.42 -30.30 43.02
CA PRO A 886 -13.25 -28.86 43.01
C PRO A 886 -11.89 -28.48 43.66
N PRO A 887 -11.33 -27.29 43.37
CA PRO A 887 -10.04 -26.86 43.90
C PRO A 887 -10.07 -26.77 45.43
N ALA A 888 -8.93 -27.02 46.08
CA ALA A 888 -8.83 -27.01 47.55
C ALA A 888 -8.98 -25.60 48.15
N SER A 889 -8.66 -24.55 47.39
CA SER A 889 -8.84 -23.15 47.79
C SER A 889 -9.07 -22.25 46.57
N ILE A 890 -9.77 -21.13 46.77
CA ILE A 890 -10.04 -20.12 45.74
C ILE A 890 -9.77 -18.73 46.33
N ARG A 891 -9.18 -17.83 45.55
CA ARG A 891 -8.90 -16.45 45.95
C ARG A 891 -10.00 -15.52 45.43
N THR A 892 -10.75 -14.87 46.32
CA THR A 892 -11.87 -13.99 45.97
C THR A 892 -11.77 -12.64 46.67
N LYS A 893 -12.31 -11.58 46.05
CA LYS A 893 -12.28 -10.22 46.62
C LYS A 893 -13.30 -10.02 47.76
N ASP A 894 -14.41 -10.77 47.74
CA ASP A 894 -15.59 -10.52 48.59
C ASP A 894 -15.77 -11.55 49.74
N GLY A 895 -14.69 -12.12 50.28
CA GLY A 895 -14.73 -12.90 51.53
C GLY A 895 -15.35 -14.31 51.48
N GLY A 896 -16.14 -14.66 50.45
CA GLY A 896 -16.64 -16.02 50.23
C GLY A 896 -17.21 -16.27 48.83
N THR A 897 -17.17 -17.53 48.37
CA THR A 897 -17.77 -17.96 47.08
C THR A 897 -18.18 -19.42 47.14
N THR A 898 -19.04 -19.86 46.22
CA THR A 898 -19.49 -21.24 46.10
C THR A 898 -19.21 -21.79 44.70
N ARG A 899 -19.01 -23.11 44.60
CA ARG A 899 -18.95 -23.84 43.32
C ARG A 899 -19.80 -25.08 43.39
N THR A 900 -20.57 -25.34 42.34
CA THR A 900 -21.44 -26.51 42.22
C THR A 900 -20.65 -27.71 41.71
N VAL A 901 -20.86 -28.87 42.32
CA VAL A 901 -20.16 -30.11 42.00
C VAL A 901 -21.19 -31.21 41.81
N LEU A 902 -21.16 -31.84 40.65
CA LEU A 902 -21.95 -33.02 40.32
C LEU A 902 -21.04 -34.25 40.33
N ASP A 903 -21.26 -35.17 41.26
CA ASP A 903 -20.51 -36.44 41.33
C ASP A 903 -21.45 -37.62 41.60
N ALA A 904 -20.92 -38.84 41.69
CA ALA A 904 -21.71 -40.03 42.02
C ALA A 904 -21.73 -40.36 43.52
N GLY A 905 -21.20 -39.46 44.38
CA GLY A 905 -20.94 -39.75 45.78
C GLY A 905 -19.82 -40.77 46.03
N ASN A 906 -19.44 -40.97 47.29
CA ASN A 906 -18.56 -42.08 47.68
C ASN A 906 -19.41 -43.34 47.77
N VAL A 907 -18.92 -44.48 47.27
CA VAL A 907 -19.62 -45.78 47.25
C VAL A 907 -20.22 -46.08 48.64
N VAL A 908 -21.55 -46.06 48.72
CA VAL A 908 -22.31 -46.42 49.92
C VAL A 908 -23.01 -47.75 49.68
N ALA A 909 -23.26 -48.49 50.76
CA ALA A 909 -24.11 -49.68 50.75
C ALA A 909 -25.39 -49.44 49.90
N PRO A 910 -25.81 -50.42 49.07
CA PRO A 910 -26.91 -50.28 48.10
C PRO A 910 -28.20 -49.66 48.64
N GLU A 911 -28.51 -49.89 49.91
CA GLU A 911 -29.68 -49.35 50.61
C GLU A 911 -29.69 -47.81 50.62
N THR A 912 -28.50 -47.19 50.66
CA THR A 912 -28.37 -45.73 50.63
C THR A 912 -28.57 -45.18 49.22
N LEU A 913 -28.06 -45.88 48.20
CA LEU A 913 -28.27 -45.50 46.80
C LEU A 913 -29.75 -45.61 46.41
N VAL A 914 -30.44 -46.67 46.84
CA VAL A 914 -31.88 -46.84 46.64
C VAL A 914 -32.68 -45.72 47.32
N ARG A 915 -32.31 -45.34 48.54
CA ARG A 915 -32.93 -44.22 49.26
C ARG A 915 -32.69 -42.87 48.56
N ALA A 916 -31.49 -42.66 48.02
CA ALA A 916 -31.12 -41.47 47.28
C ALA A 916 -31.82 -41.36 45.92
N ALA A 917 -32.01 -42.50 45.22
CA ALA A 917 -32.66 -42.55 43.91
C ALA A 917 -34.17 -42.28 43.96
N GLY A 918 -34.87 -42.80 44.98
CA GLY A 918 -36.30 -42.56 45.22
C GLY A 918 -37.27 -43.18 44.19
N GLY A 919 -38.46 -43.57 44.65
CA GLY A 919 -39.60 -43.96 43.80
C GLY A 919 -39.30 -45.05 42.77
N ASN A 920 -39.89 -44.92 41.56
CA ASN A 920 -39.77 -45.89 40.46
C ASN A 920 -38.39 -45.88 39.77
N ALA A 921 -37.59 -44.80 39.91
CA ALA A 921 -36.27 -44.72 39.29
C ALA A 921 -35.25 -45.64 39.99
N ALA A 922 -35.41 -45.86 41.30
CA ALA A 922 -34.60 -46.82 42.05
C ALA A 922 -34.81 -48.26 41.57
N ALA A 923 -36.01 -48.62 41.11
CA ALA A 923 -36.32 -49.96 40.61
C ALA A 923 -35.47 -50.33 39.38
N ALA A 924 -35.38 -49.43 38.40
CA ALA A 924 -34.59 -49.67 37.19
C ALA A 924 -33.09 -49.82 37.52
N MET A 925 -32.55 -48.95 38.37
CA MET A 925 -31.17 -49.01 38.84
C MET A 925 -30.83 -50.34 39.54
N VAL A 926 -31.69 -50.78 40.46
CA VAL A 926 -31.52 -52.04 41.20
C VAL A 926 -31.50 -53.24 40.23
N LEU A 927 -32.39 -53.26 39.24
CA LEU A 927 -32.42 -54.33 38.23
C LEU A 927 -31.18 -54.31 37.32
N SER A 928 -30.64 -53.13 37.00
CA SER A 928 -29.38 -53.00 36.25
C SER A 928 -28.21 -53.63 37.02
N HIS A 929 -28.10 -53.40 38.33
CA HIS A 929 -27.09 -54.06 39.16
C HIS A 929 -27.27 -55.56 39.23
N VAL A 930 -28.51 -56.05 39.41
CA VAL A 930 -28.79 -57.50 39.37
C VAL A 930 -28.33 -58.11 38.05
N ARG A 931 -28.58 -57.44 36.92
CA ARG A 931 -28.23 -58.00 35.62
C ARG A 931 -26.74 -57.95 35.32
N TYR A 932 -26.10 -56.79 35.49
CA TYR A 932 -24.79 -56.52 34.89
C TYR A 932 -23.60 -56.48 35.87
N ASP A 933 -23.82 -56.44 37.18
CA ASP A 933 -22.71 -56.46 38.15
C ASP A 933 -21.95 -57.79 38.09
N ALA A 934 -20.63 -57.75 38.29
CA ALA A 934 -19.81 -58.94 38.29
C ALA A 934 -20.18 -59.90 39.46
N PRO A 935 -20.05 -61.23 39.30
CA PRO A 935 -20.38 -62.21 40.33
C PRO A 935 -19.62 -62.04 41.66
N ASP A 936 -18.42 -61.46 41.61
CA ASP A 936 -17.55 -61.15 42.74
C ASP A 936 -17.79 -59.75 43.34
N SER A 937 -18.80 -59.01 42.84
CA SER A 937 -19.16 -57.69 43.37
C SER A 937 -19.53 -57.79 44.86
N PRO A 938 -18.91 -56.98 45.74
CA PRO A 938 -19.08 -57.08 47.18
C PRO A 938 -20.52 -56.82 47.65
N TYR A 939 -21.32 -56.14 46.83
CA TYR A 939 -22.70 -55.74 47.13
C TYR A 939 -23.75 -56.49 46.31
N LEU A 940 -23.36 -57.47 45.49
CA LEU A 940 -24.29 -58.21 44.64
C LEU A 940 -25.43 -58.86 45.43
N ARG A 941 -25.11 -59.45 46.59
CA ARG A 941 -26.12 -60.07 47.45
C ARG A 941 -27.13 -59.04 47.96
N ASN A 942 -26.67 -57.86 48.38
CA ASN A 942 -27.53 -56.76 48.79
C ASN A 942 -28.43 -56.29 47.64
N TRP A 943 -27.90 -56.17 46.41
CA TRP A 943 -28.70 -55.84 45.23
C TRP A 943 -29.76 -56.89 44.92
N LEU A 944 -29.38 -58.18 44.97
CA LEU A 944 -30.33 -59.28 44.75
C LEU A 944 -31.43 -59.32 45.81
N ASP A 945 -31.11 -59.03 47.07
CA ASP A 945 -32.09 -58.98 48.17
C ASP A 945 -33.01 -57.77 48.06
N LEU A 946 -32.49 -56.59 47.70
CA LEU A 946 -33.27 -55.37 47.46
C LEU A 946 -34.19 -55.51 46.23
N ALA A 947 -33.76 -56.26 45.22
CA ALA A 947 -34.51 -56.42 43.97
C ALA A 947 -35.68 -57.39 44.06
N ARG A 948 -35.77 -58.26 45.09
CA ARG A 948 -36.77 -59.36 45.15
C ARG A 948 -38.22 -58.92 44.98
N THR A 949 -38.55 -57.74 45.51
CA THR A 949 -39.90 -57.17 45.45
C THR A 949 -40.07 -56.18 44.29
N THR A 950 -39.04 -56.01 43.45
CA THR A 950 -39.03 -55.06 42.34
C THR A 950 -39.67 -55.69 41.09
N PRO A 951 -40.68 -55.05 40.47
CA PRO A 951 -41.27 -55.54 39.23
C PRO A 951 -40.22 -55.71 38.13
N GLY A 952 -40.12 -56.91 37.53
CA GLY A 952 -39.11 -57.22 36.51
C GLY A 952 -37.89 -57.99 37.03
N PHE A 953 -37.81 -58.28 38.34
CA PHE A 953 -36.74 -59.06 38.96
C PHE A 953 -36.54 -60.43 38.31
N ASP A 954 -37.61 -61.19 38.06
CA ASP A 954 -37.52 -62.53 37.45
C ASP A 954 -36.80 -62.49 36.09
N ARG A 955 -37.07 -61.45 35.29
CA ARG A 955 -36.48 -61.28 33.97
C ARG A 955 -35.00 -60.89 34.09
N ALA A 956 -34.66 -59.99 35.00
CA ALA A 956 -33.28 -59.58 35.26
C ALA A 956 -32.45 -60.75 35.83
N LEU A 957 -33.02 -61.54 36.74
CA LEU A 957 -32.39 -62.72 37.33
C LEU A 957 -32.21 -63.84 36.29
N ALA A 958 -33.20 -64.09 35.42
CA ALA A 958 -33.07 -65.05 34.34
C ALA A 958 -31.99 -64.65 33.32
N ALA A 959 -31.93 -63.36 32.95
CA ALA A 959 -30.87 -62.83 32.10
C ALA A 959 -29.48 -62.96 32.75
N ARG A 960 -29.39 -62.69 34.06
CA ARG A 960 -28.16 -62.88 34.83
C ARG A 960 -27.72 -64.33 34.84
N LEU A 961 -28.61 -65.28 35.13
CA LEU A 961 -28.28 -66.72 35.18
C LEU A 961 -27.94 -67.31 33.82
N ALA A 962 -28.48 -66.74 32.73
CA ALA A 962 -28.06 -67.10 31.38
C ALA A 962 -26.62 -66.66 31.08
N HIS A 963 -26.20 -65.51 31.62
CA HIS A 963 -24.87 -64.94 31.42
C HIS A 963 -23.82 -65.45 32.42
N PHE A 964 -24.23 -65.67 33.67
CA PHE A 964 -23.43 -66.17 34.79
C PHE A 964 -24.08 -67.43 35.39
N PRO A 965 -24.01 -68.59 34.71
CA PRO A 965 -24.64 -69.83 35.18
C PRO A 965 -24.09 -70.33 36.52
N ASP A 966 -22.84 -69.99 36.85
CA ASP A 966 -22.14 -70.40 38.07
C ASP A 966 -22.27 -69.39 39.23
N ASP A 967 -23.09 -68.34 39.10
CA ASP A 967 -23.31 -67.37 40.18
C ASP A 967 -24.08 -68.01 41.35
N ALA A 968 -23.33 -68.44 42.37
CA ALA A 968 -23.87 -69.11 43.54
C ALA A 968 -24.93 -68.27 44.30
N SER A 969 -24.82 -66.95 44.29
CA SER A 969 -25.76 -66.04 44.96
C SER A 969 -27.08 -65.96 44.21
N ALA A 970 -27.02 -65.79 42.88
CA ALA A 970 -28.19 -65.76 42.01
C ALA A 970 -28.92 -67.12 41.94
N VAL A 971 -28.16 -68.23 41.84
CA VAL A 971 -28.71 -69.60 41.83
C VAL A 971 -29.43 -69.89 43.14
N ARG A 972 -28.86 -69.51 44.29
CA ARG A 972 -29.50 -69.70 45.59
C ARG A 972 -30.83 -68.95 45.69
N ILE A 973 -30.89 -67.71 45.23
CA ILE A 973 -32.12 -66.90 45.26
C ILE A 973 -33.18 -67.42 44.30
N SER A 974 -32.79 -67.90 43.11
CA SER A 974 -33.72 -68.53 42.16
C SER A 974 -34.37 -69.80 42.72
N ARG A 975 -33.60 -70.64 43.44
CA ARG A 975 -34.12 -71.85 44.09
C ARG A 975 -35.09 -71.54 45.23
N THR A 976 -34.80 -70.53 46.05
CA THR A 976 -35.70 -70.07 47.12
C THR A 976 -37.00 -69.46 46.56
N ALA A 977 -36.93 -68.71 45.47
CA ALA A 977 -38.11 -68.15 44.79
C ALA A 977 -38.98 -69.23 44.14
N THR A 978 -38.37 -70.29 43.60
CA THR A 978 -39.09 -71.44 42.99
C THR A 978 -39.77 -72.30 44.04
N ALA A 979 -39.14 -72.50 45.21
CA ALA A 979 -39.74 -73.20 46.35
C ALA A 979 -40.97 -72.46 46.92
N SER A 980 -40.92 -71.12 47.02
CA SER A 980 -42.06 -70.30 47.48
C SER A 980 -43.26 -70.27 46.51
N ARG A 981 -43.06 -70.55 45.22
CA ARG A 981 -44.16 -70.63 44.22
C ARG A 981 -44.89 -71.97 44.24
N LEU A 982 -44.23 -73.05 44.64
CA LEU A 982 -44.85 -74.37 44.76
C LEU A 982 -45.85 -74.42 45.94
N ASP A 983 -45.56 -73.75 47.06
CA ASP A 983 -46.47 -73.67 48.22
C ASP A 983 -47.75 -72.84 47.96
N ASN A 984 -47.69 -71.80 47.12
CA ASN A 984 -48.86 -70.97 46.80
C ASN A 984 -49.78 -71.57 45.71
N SER A 985 -49.46 -72.75 45.17
CA SER A 985 -50.29 -73.46 44.17
C SER A 985 -51.24 -74.49 44.77
N VAL A 986 -51.20 -74.72 46.09
CA VAL A 986 -52.08 -75.68 46.81
C VAL A 986 -53.24 -74.98 47.54
N GLY A 987 -53.39 -73.67 47.41
CA GLY A 987 -54.48 -72.88 47.98
C GLY A 987 -55.36 -72.19 46.94
N LYS A 988 -56.13 -72.96 46.17
CA LYS A 988 -57.37 -72.50 45.51
C LYS A 988 -58.41 -73.60 45.59
#